data_AF-A0AAN1T0Q9-F1
#
_entry.id   AF-A0AAN1T0Q9-F1
#
_cell.length_a   1.000
_cell.length_b   1.000
_cell.length_c   1.000
_cell.angle_alpha   90.00
_cell.angle_beta   90.00
_cell.angle_gamma   90.00
#
_symmetry.space_group_name_H-M   'P 1'
#
loop_
_entity.id
_entity.type
_entity.pdbx_description
1 polymer ?
#
loop_
_entity_poly.entity_id
_entity_poly.type
_entity_poly.pdbx_seq_one_letter_code
_entity_poly.pdbx_strand_id
1 'polypeptide(L)'
;MIVANNAQGTPLVNRELVRAWLAWGLVWSTVFPLIGLLVSIKFNVPTFLGETSWLTFGRLRPVHVNGVIFGAFSAPLLGLLYYMVPKLCGRPMVAERLGWWTLYGWNLFLIAGSLSLLMGYNSGFEAAEYPWPANILRYAVLAVVTYQVLATIFRRKEAGFYVALWYVMAALVWTLLNLILGGVILPYLPMSGISNTTLHGLYIHYVVGLWITPAGLAVMYYFMPLAAKNALYSHRISLLGFWSLALFYPFVGLHHYVFSPIPYQHQTISIMTSMMLIVPVWAVVTNIFGTAKGYWGEIIGGNTADHYSAKFILLSALYYLLACFQGSTEALRRMQEITHFSDFVISHSHGTIFGTFVIGVVGGMYYVWPRVTGRQLWSAKLASWHLWLTIAGSALMFIGLAAQGFIQGSMLEYGANFVDTVKEMKPWWVARTLAGATMDIGLVLMMVNFYCTARYGKPFEEPYAEVGLRLEVKPAGEHKDWLAQPSAVFLVAGLGFFAAAVLMQGIMPSMTMEATSNQVQDVATGMPIRAANYTPLEKHGRQVYIREGCWYCHSQYIRPVTGETMRWGPLSQAGEYAWDQPQMLGTRRIGPDLTRIGRKYGDDWHAAHHWDPRHVVPDSVMPRFPWLFETGKGGVPEYNDDGKALLAYIQRLGTNIGDWRETFAPTRLSAGDSAQTSTADKEALLKLGEQVYQRRCIGCHGAEGDGKGPSAAQLGIKPRNFTTGIFKFHSTPGDDALPTDQDLFVTISHGLWGTPMPPWYDISAEQRMAVIQFIKTFSMRWLTEEMKAPLAVPPEPEVSMQSINHGHELYSTICAFCHGENGHGDGVAAAGLTDTWGNQVMPADYTLPAGAPGGVKLGHDGRHLFLAVMNGVGGTPMPAFATNLSPQDVWDVVHFIQSLRVEAHMNELQRAGLSGVKVHEARLKLWQDISAAAAKGGIEAAVQ
;
A
#
# COMPACT_ATOMS: atom_id res chain seq x y z
N MET A 1 -18.72 -39.32 21.15
CA MET A 1 -19.11 -40.05 19.92
C MET A 1 -19.93 -39.05 19.21
N ILE A 2 -19.85 -39.04 17.91
CA ILE A 2 -20.77 -38.28 17.12
C ILE A 2 -21.64 -39.30 16.42
N VAL A 3 -22.93 -39.25 16.70
CA VAL A 3 -23.89 -40.24 16.25
C VAL A 3 -24.01 -40.16 14.71
N ALA A 4 -24.09 -41.31 14.02
CA ALA A 4 -24.28 -41.34 12.56
C ALA A 4 -25.73 -41.02 12.15
N ASN A 5 -26.70 -41.45 12.96
CA ASN A 5 -28.14 -41.31 12.75
C ASN A 5 -28.84 -40.82 14.02
N ASN A 6 -29.86 -39.96 13.94
CA ASN A 6 -30.63 -39.63 15.15
C ASN A 6 -31.31 -40.90 15.74
N ALA A 7 -31.88 -40.79 16.95
CA ALA A 7 -32.59 -41.89 17.62
C ALA A 7 -33.75 -42.53 16.80
N GLN A 8 -34.08 -41.99 15.63
CA GLN A 8 -35.14 -42.43 14.72
C GLN A 8 -34.60 -42.97 13.37
N GLY A 9 -33.29 -43.14 13.21
CA GLY A 9 -32.69 -43.73 12.00
C GLY A 9 -32.47 -42.77 10.82
N THR A 10 -32.83 -41.49 10.95
CA THR A 10 -32.52 -40.47 9.92
C THR A 10 -31.07 -39.98 10.03
N PRO A 11 -30.35 -39.82 8.91
CA PRO A 11 -28.96 -39.39 8.91
C PRO A 11 -28.82 -37.99 9.51
N LEU A 12 -27.81 -37.78 10.37
CA LEU A 12 -27.58 -36.47 10.98
C LEU A 12 -27.05 -35.42 10.00
N VAL A 13 -26.42 -35.86 8.92
CA VAL A 13 -25.74 -35.00 7.96
C VAL A 13 -26.32 -35.24 6.57
N ASN A 14 -26.75 -34.17 5.92
CA ASN A 14 -27.08 -34.18 4.51
C ASN A 14 -25.82 -34.22 3.65
N ARG A 15 -25.47 -35.44 3.21
CA ARG A 15 -24.24 -35.70 2.45
C ARG A 15 -24.22 -35.02 1.09
N GLU A 16 -25.38 -34.86 0.45
CA GLU A 16 -25.48 -34.22 -0.88
C GLU A 16 -25.16 -32.73 -0.78
N LEU A 17 -25.74 -32.04 0.21
CA LEU A 17 -25.48 -30.63 0.45
C LEU A 17 -24.00 -30.38 0.79
N VAL A 18 -23.43 -31.18 1.71
CA VAL A 18 -22.00 -31.08 2.07
C VAL A 18 -21.13 -31.32 0.83
N ARG A 19 -21.43 -32.35 0.04
CA ARG A 19 -20.69 -32.65 -1.19
C ARG A 19 -20.76 -31.50 -2.19
N ALA A 20 -21.92 -30.85 -2.36
CA ALA A 20 -22.09 -29.71 -3.26
C ALA A 20 -21.26 -28.50 -2.81
N TRP A 21 -21.28 -28.18 -1.51
CA TRP A 21 -20.42 -27.12 -0.93
C TRP A 21 -18.94 -27.41 -1.14
N LEU A 22 -18.49 -28.64 -0.85
CA LEU A 22 -17.08 -29.01 -1.03
C LEU A 22 -16.66 -29.04 -2.50
N ALA A 23 -17.55 -29.42 -3.42
CA ALA A 23 -17.28 -29.40 -4.85
C ALA A 23 -17.06 -27.97 -5.37
N TRP A 24 -17.92 -27.02 -4.99
CA TRP A 24 -17.70 -25.60 -5.27
C TRP A 24 -16.46 -25.06 -4.55
N GLY A 25 -16.20 -25.51 -3.32
CA GLY A 25 -14.97 -25.22 -2.61
C GLY A 25 -13.73 -25.58 -3.42
N LEU A 26 -13.68 -26.77 -4.05
CA LEU A 26 -12.57 -27.16 -4.93
C LEU A 26 -12.37 -26.22 -6.12
N VAL A 27 -13.46 -25.74 -6.73
CA VAL A 27 -13.41 -24.76 -7.83
C VAL A 27 -12.79 -23.46 -7.33
N TRP A 28 -13.25 -22.92 -6.20
CA TRP A 28 -12.73 -21.65 -5.69
C TRP A 28 -11.32 -21.75 -5.12
N SER A 29 -10.97 -22.88 -4.51
CA SER A 29 -9.62 -23.19 -4.05
C SER A 29 -8.62 -23.37 -5.19
N THR A 30 -9.05 -23.42 -6.46
CA THR A 30 -8.15 -23.46 -7.62
C THR A 30 -8.16 -22.15 -8.42
N VAL A 31 -9.34 -21.57 -8.67
CA VAL A 31 -9.49 -20.34 -9.46
C VAL A 31 -8.81 -19.13 -8.82
N PHE A 32 -9.01 -18.88 -7.52
CA PHE A 32 -8.50 -17.65 -6.89
C PHE A 32 -7.00 -17.67 -6.58
N PRO A 33 -6.39 -18.81 -6.20
CA PRO A 33 -4.93 -18.93 -6.18
C PRO A 33 -4.29 -18.73 -7.55
N LEU A 34 -4.91 -19.24 -8.63
CA LEU A 34 -4.43 -19.01 -10.00
C LEU A 34 -4.43 -17.52 -10.38
N ILE A 35 -5.45 -16.75 -9.96
CA ILE A 35 -5.45 -15.29 -10.14
C ILE A 35 -4.27 -14.65 -9.36
N GLY A 36 -3.94 -15.18 -8.18
CA GLY A 36 -2.75 -14.79 -7.42
C GLY A 36 -1.44 -15.07 -8.18
N LEU A 37 -1.36 -16.19 -8.88
CA LEU A 37 -0.23 -16.52 -9.76
C LEU A 37 -0.12 -15.51 -10.92
N LEU A 38 -1.23 -15.17 -11.59
CA LEU A 38 -1.26 -14.15 -12.64
C LEU A 38 -0.80 -12.78 -12.13
N VAL A 39 -1.24 -12.40 -10.93
CA VAL A 39 -0.81 -11.17 -10.25
C VAL A 39 0.69 -11.19 -9.95
N SER A 40 1.24 -12.34 -9.54
CA SER A 40 2.68 -12.50 -9.25
C SER A 40 3.56 -12.34 -10.50
N ILE A 41 3.13 -12.88 -11.64
CA ILE A 41 3.86 -12.77 -12.91
C ILE A 41 4.05 -11.30 -13.32
N LYS A 42 3.06 -10.45 -13.04
CA LYS A 42 3.07 -9.02 -13.42
C LYS A 42 4.19 -8.21 -12.78
N PHE A 43 4.77 -8.63 -11.66
CA PHE A 43 5.91 -7.91 -11.07
C PHE A 43 7.18 -8.00 -11.94
N ASN A 44 7.33 -9.08 -12.70
CA ASN A 44 8.44 -9.28 -13.62
C ASN A 44 8.08 -8.86 -15.05
N VAL A 45 6.81 -9.03 -15.43
CA VAL A 45 6.31 -8.68 -16.76
C VAL A 45 5.04 -7.81 -16.65
N PRO A 46 5.15 -6.51 -16.34
CA PRO A 46 3.99 -5.64 -16.08
C PRO A 46 3.04 -5.49 -17.28
N THR A 47 3.55 -5.67 -18.51
CA THR A 47 2.76 -5.63 -19.76
C THR A 47 1.97 -6.89 -20.03
N PHE A 48 2.24 -8.00 -19.34
CA PHE A 48 1.49 -9.24 -19.53
C PHE A 48 0.00 -9.01 -19.23
N LEU A 49 -0.88 -9.10 -20.24
CA LEU A 49 -2.31 -8.75 -20.12
C LEU A 49 -2.55 -7.31 -19.61
N GLY A 50 -1.65 -6.37 -19.92
CA GLY A 50 -1.67 -5.00 -19.40
C GLY A 50 -2.44 -3.98 -20.24
N GLU A 51 -2.79 -4.33 -21.49
CA GLU A 51 -3.50 -3.43 -22.42
C GLU A 51 -5.00 -3.31 -22.13
N THR A 52 -5.54 -4.17 -21.25
CA THR A 52 -6.97 -4.17 -20.86
C THR A 52 -7.10 -3.84 -19.38
N SER A 53 -7.96 -2.88 -19.06
CA SER A 53 -8.14 -2.38 -17.69
C SER A 53 -8.49 -3.48 -16.69
N TRP A 54 -9.33 -4.45 -17.08
CA TRP A 54 -9.82 -5.53 -16.23
C TRP A 54 -8.74 -6.48 -15.74
N LEU A 55 -7.66 -6.64 -16.53
CA LEU A 55 -6.60 -7.60 -16.26
C LEU A 55 -5.35 -6.94 -15.69
N THR A 56 -5.43 -5.70 -15.24
CA THR A 56 -4.33 -4.99 -14.58
C THR A 56 -4.06 -5.55 -13.18
N PHE A 57 -2.86 -5.28 -12.65
CA PHE A 57 -2.51 -5.65 -11.27
C PHE A 57 -3.53 -5.10 -10.26
N GLY A 58 -3.87 -3.81 -10.38
CA GLY A 58 -4.74 -3.11 -9.44
C GLY A 58 -6.15 -3.67 -9.35
N ARG A 59 -6.69 -4.22 -10.46
CA ARG A 59 -8.02 -4.85 -10.49
C ARG A 59 -8.01 -6.34 -10.16
N LEU A 60 -6.94 -7.07 -10.49
CA LEU A 60 -6.81 -8.50 -10.18
C LEU A 60 -6.46 -8.77 -8.71
N ARG A 61 -5.67 -7.89 -8.07
CA ARG A 61 -5.27 -8.07 -6.67
C ARG A 61 -6.47 -8.23 -5.72
N PRO A 62 -7.49 -7.35 -5.71
CA PRO A 62 -8.62 -7.52 -4.81
C PRO A 62 -9.46 -8.77 -5.13
N VAL A 63 -9.51 -9.21 -6.39
CA VAL A 63 -10.15 -10.48 -6.77
C VAL A 63 -9.41 -11.66 -6.16
N HIS A 64 -8.07 -11.67 -6.21
CA HIS A 64 -7.27 -12.69 -5.56
C HIS A 64 -7.48 -12.69 -4.03
N VAL A 65 -7.31 -11.54 -3.38
CA VAL A 65 -7.39 -11.43 -1.91
C VAL A 65 -8.77 -11.84 -1.40
N ASN A 66 -9.84 -11.24 -1.91
CA ASN A 66 -11.20 -11.58 -1.50
C ASN A 66 -11.59 -13.00 -1.92
N GLY A 67 -11.15 -13.44 -3.09
CA GLY A 67 -11.41 -14.77 -3.60
C GLY A 67 -10.76 -15.87 -2.77
N VAL A 68 -9.54 -15.67 -2.27
CA VAL A 68 -8.91 -16.63 -1.36
C VAL A 68 -9.63 -16.66 -0.01
N ILE A 69 -9.98 -15.49 0.55
CA ILE A 69 -10.68 -15.40 1.84
C ILE A 69 -12.07 -16.05 1.77
N PHE A 70 -12.92 -15.61 0.83
CA PHE A 70 -14.32 -16.01 0.77
C PHE A 70 -14.59 -17.24 -0.13
N GLY A 71 -13.72 -17.49 -1.10
CA GLY A 71 -13.78 -18.66 -1.97
C GLY A 71 -12.95 -19.81 -1.43
N ALA A 72 -11.62 -19.70 -1.50
CA ALA A 72 -10.72 -20.82 -1.21
C ALA A 72 -10.77 -21.32 0.24
N PHE A 73 -11.00 -20.42 1.21
CA PHE A 73 -11.17 -20.78 2.62
C PHE A 73 -12.65 -20.91 3.02
N SER A 74 -13.44 -19.86 2.84
CA SER A 74 -14.79 -19.81 3.44
C SER A 74 -15.79 -20.77 2.79
N ALA A 75 -15.78 -20.96 1.47
CA ALA A 75 -16.73 -21.88 0.82
C ALA A 75 -16.57 -23.34 1.28
N PRO A 76 -15.36 -23.95 1.28
CA PRO A 76 -15.20 -25.29 1.81
C PRO A 76 -15.44 -25.36 3.33
N LEU A 77 -15.07 -24.32 4.10
CA LEU A 77 -15.39 -24.22 5.53
C LEU A 77 -16.89 -24.29 5.79
N LEU A 78 -17.71 -23.55 5.03
CA LEU A 78 -19.18 -23.60 5.15
C LEU A 78 -19.71 -25.02 4.92
N GLY A 79 -19.16 -25.75 3.94
CA GLY A 79 -19.45 -27.17 3.75
C GLY A 79 -19.05 -28.05 4.94
N LEU A 80 -17.86 -27.81 5.52
CA LEU A 80 -17.41 -28.53 6.71
C LEU A 80 -18.27 -28.23 7.94
N LEU A 81 -18.82 -27.01 8.07
CA LEU A 81 -19.78 -26.65 9.13
C LEU A 81 -21.04 -27.51 9.08
N TYR A 82 -21.62 -27.69 7.88
CA TYR A 82 -22.75 -28.59 7.66
C TYR A 82 -22.43 -30.07 7.94
N TYR A 83 -21.15 -30.45 7.98
CA TYR A 83 -20.73 -31.77 8.41
C TYR A 83 -20.54 -31.86 9.93
N MET A 84 -19.80 -30.92 10.53
CA MET A 84 -19.36 -31.03 11.94
C MET A 84 -20.40 -30.57 12.97
N VAL A 85 -21.21 -29.54 12.67
CA VAL A 85 -22.17 -28.98 13.63
C VAL A 85 -23.29 -29.98 13.97
N PRO A 86 -23.99 -30.61 12.99
CA PRO A 86 -25.06 -31.56 13.31
C PRO A 86 -24.56 -32.73 14.17
N LYS A 87 -23.34 -33.14 13.85
CA LYS A 87 -22.57 -34.18 14.49
C LYS A 87 -22.23 -33.87 15.95
N LEU A 88 -21.69 -32.69 16.23
CA LEU A 88 -21.38 -32.22 17.58
C LEU A 88 -22.63 -31.94 18.42
N CYS A 89 -23.75 -31.62 17.79
CA CYS A 89 -25.01 -31.33 18.48
C CYS A 89 -25.92 -32.56 18.64
N GLY A 90 -25.58 -33.70 18.03
CA GLY A 90 -26.40 -34.93 18.04
C GLY A 90 -27.75 -34.77 17.35
N ARG A 91 -27.87 -33.85 16.39
CA ARG A 91 -29.13 -33.55 15.68
C ARG A 91 -28.88 -33.01 14.28
N PRO A 92 -29.82 -33.21 13.33
CA PRO A 92 -29.74 -32.56 12.02
C PRO A 92 -29.76 -31.03 12.11
N MET A 93 -29.21 -30.40 11.08
CA MET A 93 -29.17 -28.95 10.94
C MET A 93 -30.58 -28.35 10.92
N VAL A 94 -30.81 -27.28 11.68
CA VAL A 94 -32.10 -26.57 11.65
C VAL A 94 -32.31 -25.92 10.28
N ALA A 95 -33.52 -26.06 9.72
CA ALA A 95 -33.91 -25.48 8.43
C ALA A 95 -32.94 -25.82 7.28
N GLU A 96 -32.40 -27.04 7.26
CA GLU A 96 -31.33 -27.49 6.36
C GLU A 96 -31.57 -27.22 4.87
N ARG A 97 -32.83 -27.16 4.41
CA ARG A 97 -33.16 -26.80 3.02
C ARG A 97 -32.65 -25.41 2.62
N LEU A 98 -32.54 -24.47 3.56
CA LEU A 98 -31.94 -23.16 3.34
C LEU A 98 -30.46 -23.27 2.98
N GLY A 99 -29.79 -24.37 3.32
CA GLY A 99 -28.41 -24.67 2.96
C GLY A 99 -28.14 -24.69 1.45
N TRP A 100 -29.14 -25.04 0.63
CA TRP A 100 -29.03 -24.98 -0.83
C TRP A 100 -29.10 -23.53 -1.35
N TRP A 101 -29.99 -22.72 -0.77
CA TRP A 101 -30.10 -21.31 -1.12
C TRP A 101 -28.86 -20.52 -0.70
N THR A 102 -28.28 -20.84 0.46
CA THR A 102 -27.01 -20.24 0.88
C THR A 102 -25.85 -20.65 -0.03
N LEU A 103 -25.82 -21.89 -0.52
CA LEU A 103 -24.84 -22.35 -1.52
C LEU A 103 -24.93 -21.54 -2.81
N TYR A 104 -26.12 -21.43 -3.40
CA TYR A 104 -26.31 -20.68 -4.65
C TYR A 104 -26.02 -19.18 -4.46
N GLY A 105 -26.51 -18.61 -3.36
CA GLY A 105 -26.25 -17.21 -3.01
C GLY A 105 -24.77 -16.91 -2.81
N TRP A 106 -24.01 -17.81 -2.19
CA TRP A 106 -22.57 -17.64 -1.98
C TRP A 106 -21.78 -17.68 -3.29
N ASN A 107 -22.10 -18.63 -4.17
CA ASN A 107 -21.47 -18.71 -5.49
C ASN A 107 -21.82 -17.50 -6.36
N LEU A 108 -23.08 -17.06 -6.35
CA LEU A 108 -23.49 -15.84 -7.04
C LEU A 108 -22.74 -14.61 -6.51
N PHE A 109 -22.59 -14.51 -5.17
CA PHE A 109 -21.79 -13.46 -4.53
C PHE A 109 -20.34 -13.47 -5.02
N LEU A 110 -19.67 -14.62 -5.01
CA LEU A 110 -18.26 -14.72 -5.44
C LEU A 110 -18.10 -14.33 -6.92
N ILE A 111 -19.00 -14.79 -7.79
CA ILE A 111 -18.96 -14.47 -9.23
C ILE A 111 -19.26 -12.98 -9.47
N ALA A 112 -20.40 -12.48 -8.99
CA ALA A 112 -20.82 -11.11 -9.21
C ALA A 112 -19.86 -10.11 -8.54
N GLY A 113 -19.39 -10.43 -7.33
CA GLY A 113 -18.38 -9.67 -6.62
C GLY A 113 -17.07 -9.59 -7.42
N SER A 114 -16.54 -10.73 -7.87
CA SER A 114 -15.29 -10.75 -8.65
C SER A 114 -15.42 -9.95 -9.95
N LEU A 115 -16.52 -10.13 -10.69
CA LEU A 115 -16.79 -9.36 -11.91
C LEU A 115 -16.89 -7.85 -11.62
N SER A 116 -17.50 -7.46 -10.50
CA SER A 116 -17.59 -6.04 -10.11
C SER A 116 -16.22 -5.41 -9.88
N LEU A 117 -15.29 -6.12 -9.23
CA LEU A 117 -13.93 -5.66 -9.00
C LEU A 117 -13.14 -5.55 -10.32
N LEU A 118 -13.29 -6.51 -11.24
CA LEU A 118 -12.67 -6.44 -12.57
C LEU A 118 -13.17 -5.24 -13.39
N MET A 119 -14.46 -4.91 -13.26
CA MET A 119 -15.05 -3.71 -13.88
C MET A 119 -14.58 -2.40 -13.22
N GLY A 120 -13.94 -2.47 -12.05
CA GLY A 120 -13.39 -1.31 -11.32
C GLY A 120 -14.30 -0.79 -10.20
N TYR A 121 -15.39 -1.48 -9.87
CA TYR A 121 -16.22 -1.12 -8.71
C TYR A 121 -15.52 -1.55 -7.42
N ASN A 122 -14.82 -0.60 -6.79
CA ASN A 122 -14.01 -0.84 -5.60
C ASN A 122 -14.33 0.22 -4.53
N SER A 123 -14.57 -0.21 -3.29
CA SER A 123 -14.83 0.69 -2.16
C SER A 123 -13.57 1.42 -1.64
N GLY A 124 -12.38 0.94 -2.02
CA GLY A 124 -11.08 1.48 -1.60
C GLY A 124 -10.57 0.97 -0.25
N PHE A 125 -11.37 0.17 0.48
CA PHE A 125 -10.96 -0.44 1.75
C PHE A 125 -10.39 -1.85 1.51
N GLU A 126 -9.20 -2.10 2.04
CA GLU A 126 -8.53 -3.39 1.88
C GLU A 126 -9.29 -4.51 2.60
N ALA A 127 -9.52 -5.64 1.91
CA ALA A 127 -10.42 -6.73 2.32
C ALA A 127 -11.92 -6.35 2.46
N ALA A 128 -12.30 -5.10 2.15
CA ALA A 128 -13.68 -4.60 2.13
C ALA A 128 -14.09 -4.06 0.75
N GLU A 129 -13.39 -4.46 -0.32
CA GLU A 129 -13.48 -3.85 -1.64
C GLU A 129 -14.85 -4.01 -2.33
N TYR A 130 -15.60 -5.06 -1.98
CA TYR A 130 -16.85 -5.36 -2.65
C TYR A 130 -17.87 -4.21 -2.53
N PRO A 131 -18.58 -3.86 -3.63
CA PRO A 131 -19.63 -2.85 -3.59
C PRO A 131 -20.87 -3.36 -2.83
N TRP A 132 -21.77 -2.44 -2.45
CA TRP A 132 -22.95 -2.78 -1.65
C TRP A 132 -23.83 -3.91 -2.21
N PRO A 133 -24.05 -4.08 -3.55
CA PRO A 133 -24.93 -5.14 -4.04
C PRO A 133 -24.35 -6.54 -3.75
N ALA A 134 -23.04 -6.70 -3.94
CA ALA A 134 -22.34 -7.94 -3.61
C ALA A 134 -22.32 -8.18 -2.09
N ASN A 135 -22.14 -7.12 -1.30
CA ASN A 135 -22.17 -7.23 0.16
C ASN A 135 -23.51 -7.68 0.73
N ILE A 136 -24.64 -7.26 0.15
CA ILE A 136 -25.98 -7.72 0.59
C ILE A 136 -26.08 -9.24 0.48
N LEU A 137 -25.63 -9.83 -0.63
CA LEU A 137 -25.65 -11.29 -0.80
C LEU A 137 -24.76 -11.98 0.23
N ARG A 138 -23.53 -11.47 0.43
CA ARG A 138 -22.60 -11.96 1.46
C ARG A 138 -23.24 -11.96 2.85
N TYR A 139 -23.90 -10.86 3.24
CA TYR A 139 -24.56 -10.73 4.54
C TYR A 139 -25.77 -11.66 4.68
N ALA A 140 -26.64 -11.69 3.68
CA ALA A 140 -27.84 -12.52 3.71
C ALA A 140 -27.48 -14.00 3.88
N VAL A 141 -26.49 -14.48 3.12
CA VAL A 141 -26.02 -15.86 3.20
C VAL A 141 -25.43 -16.16 4.58
N LEU A 142 -24.48 -15.35 5.05
CA LEU A 142 -23.88 -15.57 6.37
C LEU A 142 -24.89 -15.46 7.50
N ALA A 143 -25.84 -14.52 7.44
CA ALA A 143 -26.89 -14.40 8.46
C ALA A 143 -27.75 -15.67 8.52
N VAL A 144 -28.12 -16.22 7.38
CA VAL A 144 -28.90 -17.46 7.29
C VAL A 144 -28.09 -18.66 7.78
N VAL A 145 -26.79 -18.77 7.44
CA VAL A 145 -25.93 -19.83 7.98
C VAL A 145 -25.77 -19.68 9.50
N THR A 146 -25.49 -18.48 9.99
CA THR A 146 -25.35 -18.19 11.42
C THR A 146 -26.62 -18.57 12.17
N TYR A 147 -27.80 -18.20 11.66
CA TYR A 147 -29.07 -18.61 12.23
C TYR A 147 -29.20 -20.13 12.30
N GLN A 148 -28.93 -20.84 11.20
CA GLN A 148 -29.02 -22.31 11.18
C GLN A 148 -28.08 -22.93 12.22
N VAL A 149 -26.83 -22.48 12.29
CA VAL A 149 -25.80 -23.01 13.20
C VAL A 149 -26.17 -22.74 14.65
N LEU A 150 -26.48 -21.49 15.00
CA LEU A 150 -26.85 -21.11 16.36
C LEU A 150 -28.13 -21.83 16.81
N ALA A 151 -29.17 -21.87 15.98
CA ALA A 151 -30.41 -22.59 16.30
C ALA A 151 -30.16 -24.10 16.49
N THR A 152 -29.21 -24.69 15.77
CA THR A 152 -28.82 -26.10 15.94
C THR A 152 -28.09 -26.30 17.26
N ILE A 153 -27.18 -25.40 17.62
CA ILE A 153 -26.42 -25.45 18.88
C ILE A 153 -27.32 -25.24 20.10
N PHE A 154 -28.23 -24.28 20.06
CA PHE A 154 -29.16 -24.02 21.17
C PHE A 154 -30.16 -25.15 21.38
N ARG A 155 -30.48 -25.90 20.33
CA ARG A 155 -31.39 -27.05 20.39
C ARG A 155 -30.64 -28.40 20.42
N ARG A 156 -29.35 -28.41 20.75
CA ARG A 156 -28.52 -29.62 20.78
C ARG A 156 -29.07 -30.68 21.75
N LYS A 157 -28.80 -31.95 21.46
CA LYS A 157 -29.11 -33.07 22.35
C LYS A 157 -27.93 -33.46 23.26
N GLU A 158 -26.72 -33.17 22.82
CA GLU A 158 -25.49 -33.44 23.56
C GLU A 158 -25.32 -32.47 24.74
N ALA A 159 -25.11 -33.00 25.95
CA ALA A 159 -24.92 -32.20 27.16
C ALA A 159 -23.58 -31.46 27.14
N GLY A 160 -22.51 -32.12 26.66
CA GLY A 160 -21.17 -31.55 26.57
C GLY A 160 -21.05 -30.49 25.48
N PHE A 161 -20.45 -29.35 25.81
CA PHE A 161 -20.24 -28.26 24.86
C PHE A 161 -18.80 -28.28 24.34
N TYR A 162 -18.60 -28.95 23.19
CA TYR A 162 -17.28 -29.19 22.62
C TYR A 162 -16.58 -27.91 22.14
N VAL A 163 -15.26 -27.84 22.33
CA VAL A 163 -14.42 -26.65 22.05
C VAL A 163 -14.61 -26.12 20.62
N ALA A 164 -14.75 -26.98 19.62
CA ALA A 164 -14.95 -26.52 18.24
C ALA A 164 -16.24 -25.69 18.08
N LEU A 165 -17.31 -25.98 18.83
CA LEU A 165 -18.55 -25.19 18.78
C LEU A 165 -18.35 -23.76 19.29
N TRP A 166 -17.42 -23.56 20.22
CA TRP A 166 -17.09 -22.23 20.77
C TRP A 166 -16.53 -21.36 19.66
N TYR A 167 -15.49 -21.86 19.01
CA TYR A 167 -14.85 -21.19 17.90
C TYR A 167 -15.80 -20.96 16.70
N VAL A 168 -16.70 -21.90 16.40
CA VAL A 168 -17.73 -21.73 15.36
C VAL A 168 -18.70 -20.59 15.71
N MET A 169 -19.21 -20.56 16.94
CA MET A 169 -20.12 -19.50 17.38
C MET A 169 -19.45 -18.13 17.34
N ALA A 170 -18.23 -18.04 17.88
CA ALA A 170 -17.41 -16.83 17.82
C ALA A 170 -17.21 -16.36 16.38
N ALA A 171 -16.78 -17.27 15.50
CA ALA A 171 -16.53 -16.97 14.09
C ALA A 171 -17.76 -16.33 13.44
N LEU A 172 -18.92 -16.97 13.53
CA LEU A 172 -20.11 -16.56 12.82
C LEU A 172 -20.71 -15.25 13.36
N VAL A 173 -20.72 -15.08 14.69
CA VAL A 173 -21.30 -13.88 15.33
C VAL A 173 -20.41 -12.66 15.11
N TRP A 174 -19.11 -12.77 15.40
CA TRP A 174 -18.21 -11.64 15.23
C TRP A 174 -18.03 -11.25 13.77
N THR A 175 -18.06 -12.22 12.85
CA THR A 175 -17.97 -11.91 11.42
C THR A 175 -19.15 -11.08 10.97
N LEU A 176 -20.39 -11.39 11.38
CA LEU A 176 -21.55 -10.57 11.02
C LEU A 176 -21.43 -9.12 11.52
N LEU A 177 -20.91 -8.93 12.73
CA LEU A 177 -20.67 -7.59 13.28
C LEU A 177 -19.56 -6.86 12.52
N ASN A 178 -18.45 -7.53 12.26
CA ASN A 178 -17.34 -6.95 11.50
C ASN A 178 -17.74 -6.60 10.06
N LEU A 179 -18.62 -7.42 9.49
CA LEU A 179 -19.16 -7.23 8.16
C LEU A 179 -19.98 -5.93 8.07
N ILE A 180 -20.76 -5.59 9.09
CA ILE A 180 -21.45 -4.28 9.18
C ILE A 180 -20.43 -3.13 9.27
N LEU A 181 -19.36 -3.30 10.04
CA LEU A 181 -18.28 -2.32 10.14
C LEU A 181 -17.68 -2.03 8.74
N GLY A 182 -17.29 -3.08 8.00
CA GLY A 182 -16.59 -2.93 6.72
C GLY A 182 -17.44 -2.46 5.55
N GLY A 183 -18.67 -2.96 5.42
CA GLY A 183 -19.50 -2.69 4.23
C GLY A 183 -20.69 -1.77 4.46
N VAL A 184 -20.87 -1.25 5.67
CA VAL A 184 -21.88 -0.21 5.98
C VAL A 184 -21.23 1.01 6.64
N ILE A 185 -20.57 0.82 7.79
CA ILE A 185 -20.03 1.93 8.58
C ILE A 185 -18.90 2.64 7.82
N LEU A 186 -17.85 1.91 7.45
CA LEU A 186 -16.67 2.48 6.79
C LEU A 186 -16.98 3.24 5.49
N PRO A 187 -17.79 2.71 4.54
CA PRO A 187 -17.99 3.37 3.25
C PRO A 187 -19.11 4.41 3.22
N TYR A 188 -20.12 4.32 4.10
CA TYR A 188 -21.35 5.12 3.97
C TYR A 188 -21.62 6.06 5.15
N LEU A 189 -21.01 5.85 6.33
CA LEU A 189 -21.13 6.82 7.41
C LEU A 189 -20.02 7.88 7.28
N PRO A 190 -20.37 9.18 7.30
CA PRO A 190 -19.38 10.24 7.18
C PRO A 190 -18.49 10.24 8.43
N MET A 191 -17.22 9.93 8.24
CA MET A 191 -16.20 9.97 9.29
C MET A 191 -15.04 10.83 8.80
N SER A 192 -14.81 11.94 9.48
CA SER A 192 -13.73 12.88 9.16
C SER A 192 -12.40 12.43 9.74
N GLY A 193 -11.31 12.68 9.00
CA GLY A 193 -9.93 12.52 9.49
C GLY A 193 -9.48 11.08 9.68
N ILE A 194 -8.33 10.90 10.33
CA ILE A 194 -7.61 9.62 10.47
C ILE A 194 -8.39 8.55 11.25
N SER A 195 -9.53 8.91 11.82
CA SER A 195 -10.42 8.03 12.60
C SER A 195 -11.05 6.91 11.76
N ASN A 196 -11.32 7.17 10.48
CA ASN A 196 -11.82 6.12 9.59
C ASN A 196 -10.76 5.01 9.40
N THR A 197 -9.48 5.36 9.42
CA THR A 197 -8.36 4.42 9.34
C THR A 197 -8.29 3.51 10.57
N THR A 198 -8.56 4.01 11.77
CA THR A 198 -8.50 3.18 12.99
C THR A 198 -9.53 2.06 12.93
N LEU A 199 -10.76 2.38 12.53
CA LEU A 199 -11.83 1.42 12.30
C LEU A 199 -11.53 0.46 11.14
N HIS A 200 -10.89 0.93 10.08
CA HIS A 200 -10.44 0.07 9.00
C HIS A 200 -9.37 -0.93 9.46
N GLY A 201 -8.42 -0.49 10.30
CA GLY A 201 -7.42 -1.37 10.93
C GLY A 201 -8.05 -2.48 11.77
N LEU A 202 -9.10 -2.16 12.53
CA LEU A 202 -9.90 -3.18 13.21
C LEU A 202 -10.57 -4.13 12.22
N TYR A 203 -11.22 -3.60 11.18
CA TYR A 203 -11.91 -4.41 10.18
C TYR A 203 -11.00 -5.43 9.50
N ILE A 204 -9.89 -4.99 8.92
CA ILE A 204 -8.98 -5.86 8.15
C ILE A 204 -8.40 -6.96 9.05
N HIS A 205 -8.05 -6.61 10.29
CA HIS A 205 -7.54 -7.58 11.25
C HIS A 205 -8.63 -8.54 11.75
N TYR A 206 -9.88 -8.08 11.88
CA TYR A 206 -11.02 -8.92 12.27
C TYR A 206 -11.44 -9.91 11.18
N VAL A 207 -11.22 -9.60 9.90
CA VAL A 207 -11.40 -10.59 8.83
C VAL A 207 -10.48 -11.80 9.07
N VAL A 208 -9.23 -11.59 9.45
CA VAL A 208 -8.31 -12.72 9.73
C VAL A 208 -8.57 -13.31 11.12
N GLY A 209 -8.89 -12.46 12.08
CA GLY A 209 -8.87 -12.78 13.50
C GLY A 209 -10.14 -13.24 14.15
N LEU A 210 -11.27 -12.73 13.66
CA LEU A 210 -12.58 -13.01 14.19
C LEU A 210 -13.41 -13.88 13.24
N TRP A 211 -13.02 -13.97 11.96
CA TRP A 211 -13.57 -14.93 11.00
C TRP A 211 -12.65 -16.13 10.79
N ILE A 212 -11.53 -15.92 10.10
CA ILE A 212 -10.68 -17.00 9.59
C ILE A 212 -10.05 -17.81 10.73
N THR A 213 -9.48 -17.13 11.73
CA THR A 213 -8.78 -17.81 12.82
C THR A 213 -9.71 -18.69 13.64
N PRO A 214 -10.83 -18.20 14.22
CA PRO A 214 -11.71 -19.05 15.00
C PRO A 214 -12.30 -20.17 14.14
N ALA A 215 -12.76 -19.88 12.92
CA ALA A 215 -13.34 -20.90 12.07
C ALA A 215 -12.34 -21.99 11.67
N GLY A 216 -11.10 -21.63 11.36
CA GLY A 216 -10.02 -22.57 11.05
C GLY A 216 -9.59 -23.39 12.27
N LEU A 217 -9.52 -22.77 13.45
CA LEU A 217 -9.27 -23.48 14.70
C LEU A 217 -10.38 -24.50 15.01
N ALA A 218 -11.65 -24.18 14.74
CA ALA A 218 -12.74 -25.14 14.87
C ALA A 218 -12.54 -26.39 14.01
N VAL A 219 -12.07 -26.21 12.77
CA VAL A 219 -11.71 -27.32 11.86
C VAL A 219 -10.58 -28.16 12.47
N MET A 220 -9.50 -27.54 12.96
CA MET A 220 -8.38 -28.27 13.58
C MET A 220 -8.83 -29.07 14.82
N TYR A 221 -9.56 -28.43 15.74
CA TYR A 221 -10.05 -29.06 16.97
C TYR A 221 -11.02 -30.20 16.69
N TYR A 222 -11.81 -30.11 15.63
CA TYR A 222 -12.76 -31.15 15.26
C TYR A 222 -12.09 -32.33 14.54
N PHE A 223 -11.30 -32.05 13.50
CA PHE A 223 -10.77 -33.10 12.62
C PHE A 223 -9.48 -33.72 13.13
N MET A 224 -8.63 -33.04 13.91
CA MET A 224 -7.38 -33.63 14.41
C MET A 224 -7.61 -34.89 15.25
N PRO A 225 -8.48 -34.87 16.29
CA PRO A 225 -8.71 -36.06 17.11
C PRO A 225 -9.32 -37.21 16.31
N LEU A 226 -10.20 -36.89 15.35
CA LEU A 226 -10.87 -37.86 14.49
C LEU A 226 -9.90 -38.52 13.49
N ALA A 227 -9.03 -37.73 12.87
CA ALA A 227 -8.05 -38.19 11.89
C ALA A 227 -6.92 -39.00 12.55
N ALA A 228 -6.46 -38.55 13.72
CA ALA A 228 -5.45 -39.27 14.52
C ALA A 228 -6.03 -40.44 15.31
N LYS A 229 -7.36 -40.59 15.37
CA LYS A 229 -8.08 -41.57 16.21
C LYS A 229 -7.63 -41.54 17.67
N ASN A 230 -7.31 -40.34 18.17
CA ASN A 230 -6.82 -40.13 19.52
C ASN A 230 -7.68 -39.09 20.24
N ALA A 231 -7.72 -39.14 21.57
CA ALA A 231 -8.42 -38.15 22.37
C ALA A 231 -7.73 -36.78 22.29
N LEU A 232 -8.52 -35.71 22.36
CA LEU A 232 -8.00 -34.35 22.45
C LEU A 232 -7.10 -34.21 23.69
N TYR A 233 -5.90 -33.67 23.50
CA TYR A 233 -4.86 -33.65 24.53
C TYR A 233 -5.29 -32.97 25.84
N SER A 234 -5.88 -31.76 25.78
CA SER A 234 -6.30 -31.06 27.00
C SER A 234 -7.49 -30.13 26.81
N HIS A 235 -8.57 -30.41 27.54
CA HIS A 235 -9.73 -29.51 27.59
C HIS A 235 -9.42 -28.17 28.29
N ARG A 236 -8.58 -28.18 29.35
CA ARG A 236 -8.23 -26.96 30.09
C ARG A 236 -7.38 -26.00 29.26
N ILE A 237 -6.43 -26.53 28.48
CA ILE A 237 -5.63 -25.69 27.56
C ILE A 237 -6.51 -25.12 26.44
N SER A 238 -7.53 -25.87 26.00
CA SER A 238 -8.50 -25.35 25.02
C SER A 238 -9.29 -24.15 25.54
N LEU A 239 -9.69 -24.17 26.82
CA LEU A 239 -10.33 -23.04 27.50
C LEU A 239 -9.41 -21.82 27.55
N LEU A 240 -8.16 -22.01 27.95
CA LEU A 240 -7.17 -20.94 27.99
C LEU A 240 -6.97 -20.33 26.60
N GLY A 241 -6.81 -21.17 25.57
CA GLY A 241 -6.63 -20.73 24.19
C GLY A 241 -7.83 -19.93 23.67
N PHE A 242 -9.05 -20.42 23.90
CA PHE A 242 -10.25 -19.73 23.44
C PHE A 242 -10.41 -18.34 24.10
N TRP A 243 -10.34 -18.27 25.44
CA TRP A 243 -10.62 -17.02 26.15
C TRP A 243 -9.52 -15.98 26.02
N SER A 244 -8.26 -16.40 25.96
CA SER A 244 -7.16 -15.47 25.68
C SER A 244 -7.25 -14.91 24.25
N LEU A 245 -7.65 -15.72 23.27
CA LEU A 245 -7.94 -15.22 21.92
C LEU A 245 -9.09 -14.21 21.94
N ALA A 246 -10.22 -14.55 22.58
CA ALA A 246 -11.38 -13.65 22.66
C ALA A 246 -11.07 -12.31 23.36
N LEU A 247 -10.15 -12.32 24.34
CA LEU A 247 -9.75 -11.12 25.07
C LEU A 247 -8.77 -10.24 24.28
N PHE A 248 -7.69 -10.82 23.73
CA PHE A 248 -6.60 -10.03 23.16
C PHE A 248 -6.82 -9.64 21.70
N TYR A 249 -7.38 -10.55 20.89
CA TYR A 249 -7.46 -10.36 19.44
C TYR A 249 -8.26 -9.11 19.03
N PRO A 250 -9.41 -8.78 19.67
CA PRO A 250 -10.17 -7.59 19.30
C PRO A 250 -9.39 -6.26 19.33
N PHE A 251 -8.29 -6.16 20.08
CA PHE A 251 -7.56 -4.89 20.27
C PHE A 251 -6.40 -4.67 19.28
N VAL A 252 -6.13 -5.62 18.37
CA VAL A 252 -4.88 -5.70 17.59
C VAL A 252 -4.86 -4.88 16.28
N GLY A 253 -5.99 -4.37 15.81
CA GLY A 253 -6.09 -3.83 14.44
C GLY A 253 -5.16 -2.67 14.08
N LEU A 254 -4.73 -1.82 15.04
CA LEU A 254 -3.88 -0.66 14.75
C LEU A 254 -2.41 -1.01 14.53
N HIS A 255 -2.03 -2.28 14.68
CA HIS A 255 -0.69 -2.73 14.33
C HIS A 255 -0.41 -2.59 12.82
N HIS A 256 -1.43 -2.47 11.97
CA HIS A 256 -1.28 -2.22 10.54
C HIS A 256 -0.82 -0.78 10.22
N TYR A 257 -0.94 0.14 11.18
CA TYR A 257 -0.70 1.57 10.99
C TYR A 257 0.29 2.13 12.00
N VAL A 258 1.26 1.31 12.41
CA VAL A 258 2.35 1.76 13.28
C VAL A 258 3.16 2.83 12.54
N PHE A 259 3.49 3.91 13.25
CA PHE A 259 4.12 5.12 12.73
C PHE A 259 3.24 5.99 11.81
N SER A 260 1.95 5.70 11.70
CA SER A 260 0.99 6.61 11.07
C SER A 260 0.65 7.80 12.00
N PRO A 261 -0.08 8.81 11.49
CA PRO A 261 -0.57 9.94 12.30
C PRO A 261 -1.66 9.58 13.33
N ILE A 262 -2.00 8.30 13.51
CA ILE A 262 -2.91 7.85 14.58
C ILE A 262 -2.22 8.04 15.94
N PRO A 263 -2.94 8.46 17.01
CA PRO A 263 -2.29 8.70 18.31
C PRO A 263 -1.50 7.50 18.84
N TYR A 264 -0.29 7.77 19.34
CA TYR A 264 0.73 6.77 19.67
C TYR A 264 0.30 5.76 20.74
N GLN A 265 -0.56 6.17 21.67
CA GLN A 265 -1.08 5.33 22.76
C GLN A 265 -1.90 4.16 22.22
N HIS A 266 -2.77 4.42 21.25
CA HIS A 266 -3.63 3.41 20.62
C HIS A 266 -2.81 2.39 19.81
N GLN A 267 -1.76 2.86 19.13
CA GLN A 267 -0.79 1.98 18.48
C GLN A 267 -0.10 1.08 19.52
N THR A 268 0.29 1.63 20.68
CA THR A 268 0.98 0.87 21.74
C THR A 268 0.11 -0.23 22.33
N ILE A 269 -1.16 0.06 22.62
CA ILE A 269 -2.14 -0.95 23.09
C ILE A 269 -2.22 -2.10 22.09
N SER A 270 -2.32 -1.77 20.80
CA SER A 270 -2.37 -2.73 19.71
C SER A 270 -1.16 -3.66 19.66
N ILE A 271 0.04 -3.13 19.87
CA ILE A 271 1.28 -3.89 19.92
C ILE A 271 1.31 -4.81 21.14
N MET A 272 0.93 -4.29 22.32
CA MET A 272 0.88 -5.10 23.54
C MET A 272 -0.06 -6.29 23.39
N THR A 273 -1.28 -6.08 22.86
CA THR A 273 -2.23 -7.17 22.64
C THR A 273 -1.81 -8.10 21.52
N SER A 274 -1.08 -7.61 20.50
CA SER A 274 -0.45 -8.45 19.46
C SER A 274 0.54 -9.43 20.07
N MET A 275 1.37 -8.96 21.00
CA MET A 275 2.34 -9.82 21.70
C MET A 275 1.64 -10.84 22.60
N MET A 276 0.53 -10.47 23.23
CA MET A 276 -0.24 -11.39 24.09
C MET A 276 -0.93 -12.52 23.30
N LEU A 277 -1.11 -12.38 21.97
CA LEU A 277 -1.60 -13.47 21.13
C LEU A 277 -0.67 -14.70 21.08
N ILE A 278 0.57 -14.60 21.57
CA ILE A 278 1.44 -15.77 21.78
C ILE A 278 0.78 -16.82 22.68
N VAL A 279 0.00 -16.40 23.69
CA VAL A 279 -0.65 -17.27 24.68
C VAL A 279 -1.68 -18.19 24.02
N PRO A 280 -2.70 -17.68 23.30
CA PRO A 280 -3.65 -18.55 22.61
C PRO A 280 -2.98 -19.41 21.53
N VAL A 281 -1.95 -18.91 20.85
CA VAL A 281 -1.21 -19.66 19.83
C VAL A 281 -0.58 -20.91 20.45
N TRP A 282 0.21 -20.75 21.52
CA TRP A 282 0.87 -21.88 22.18
C TRP A 282 -0.12 -22.87 22.77
N ALA A 283 -1.24 -22.38 23.32
CA ALA A 283 -2.30 -23.23 23.85
C ALA A 283 -2.89 -24.16 22.78
N VAL A 284 -3.25 -23.61 21.61
CA VAL A 284 -3.79 -24.38 20.50
C VAL A 284 -2.76 -25.37 19.96
N VAL A 285 -1.54 -24.90 19.66
CA VAL A 285 -0.48 -25.73 19.07
C VAL A 285 -0.15 -26.92 19.97
N THR A 286 -0.01 -26.67 21.28
CA THR A 286 0.21 -27.73 22.27
C THR A 286 -0.92 -28.76 22.25
N ASN A 287 -2.16 -28.33 22.05
CA ASN A 287 -3.30 -29.24 21.98
C ASN A 287 -3.29 -30.11 20.73
N ILE A 288 -3.04 -29.52 19.56
CA ILE A 288 -3.07 -30.22 18.28
C ILE A 288 -1.90 -31.20 18.18
N PHE A 289 -0.66 -30.76 18.47
CA PHE A 289 0.51 -31.65 18.47
C PHE A 289 0.45 -32.67 19.61
N GLY A 290 -0.06 -32.28 20.79
CA GLY A 290 -0.29 -33.20 21.90
C GLY A 290 -1.29 -34.30 21.57
N THR A 291 -2.28 -34.02 20.72
CA THR A 291 -3.26 -35.01 20.25
C THR A 291 -2.63 -36.05 19.32
N ALA A 292 -1.54 -35.73 18.62
CA ALA A 292 -0.77 -36.70 17.83
C ALA A 292 0.18 -37.57 18.69
N LYS A 293 0.40 -37.24 19.97
CA LYS A 293 1.36 -37.94 20.83
C LYS A 293 1.00 -39.42 20.95
N GLY A 294 1.99 -40.29 20.70
CA GLY A 294 1.84 -41.75 20.68
C GLY A 294 1.43 -42.34 19.34
N TYR A 295 0.92 -41.52 18.40
CA TYR A 295 0.41 -41.96 17.09
C TYR A 295 1.20 -41.38 15.90
N TRP A 296 2.33 -40.71 16.14
CA TRP A 296 3.17 -40.11 15.10
C TRP A 296 3.60 -41.10 14.02
N GLY A 297 4.00 -42.32 14.39
CA GLY A 297 4.38 -43.35 13.42
C GLY A 297 3.24 -43.74 12.49
N GLU A 298 2.03 -43.92 13.03
CA GLU A 298 0.82 -44.24 12.25
C GLU A 298 0.42 -43.06 11.35
N ILE A 299 0.40 -41.84 11.90
CA ILE A 299 0.04 -40.63 11.14
C ILE A 299 1.01 -40.42 9.97
N ILE A 300 2.32 -40.43 10.23
CA ILE A 300 3.33 -40.11 9.22
C ILE A 300 3.47 -41.24 8.19
N GLY A 301 3.50 -42.50 8.65
CA GLY A 301 3.66 -43.68 7.78
C GLY A 301 2.39 -44.08 7.03
N GLY A 302 1.21 -43.66 7.50
CA GLY A 302 -0.07 -44.05 6.92
C GLY A 302 -0.42 -43.31 5.62
N ASN A 303 -1.20 -43.98 4.77
CA ASN A 303 -1.50 -43.56 3.39
C ASN A 303 -3.00 -43.49 3.08
N THR A 304 -3.86 -43.47 4.10
CA THR A 304 -5.31 -43.30 3.93
C THR A 304 -5.71 -41.82 4.00
N ALA A 305 -6.96 -41.52 3.65
CA ALA A 305 -7.55 -40.19 3.79
C ALA A 305 -7.38 -39.58 5.19
N ASP A 306 -7.56 -40.38 6.24
CA ASP A 306 -7.46 -39.92 7.62
C ASP A 306 -6.01 -39.53 7.97
N HIS A 307 -5.03 -40.31 7.51
CA HIS A 307 -3.61 -39.98 7.70
C HIS A 307 -3.25 -38.67 6.98
N TYR A 308 -3.70 -38.47 5.73
CA TYR A 308 -3.46 -37.20 5.03
C TYR A 308 -4.18 -36.02 5.67
N SER A 309 -5.41 -36.21 6.16
CA SER A 309 -6.12 -35.20 6.95
C SER A 309 -5.28 -34.78 8.16
N ALA A 310 -4.74 -35.73 8.94
CA ALA A 310 -3.89 -35.43 10.09
C ALA A 310 -2.59 -34.73 9.68
N LYS A 311 -1.92 -35.17 8.59
CA LYS A 311 -0.70 -34.51 8.07
C LYS A 311 -0.93 -33.05 7.69
N PHE A 312 -2.02 -32.74 6.97
CA PHE A 312 -2.36 -31.37 6.61
C PHE A 312 -2.76 -30.53 7.84
N ILE A 313 -3.49 -31.08 8.82
CA ILE A 313 -3.82 -30.36 10.06
C ILE A 313 -2.58 -30.09 10.91
N LEU A 314 -1.63 -31.02 10.97
CA LEU A 314 -0.35 -30.80 11.65
C LEU A 314 0.50 -29.73 10.94
N LEU A 315 0.54 -29.74 9.60
CA LEU A 315 1.20 -28.69 8.81
C LEU A 315 0.52 -27.33 9.03
N SER A 316 -0.80 -27.30 9.07
CA SER A 316 -1.61 -26.13 9.39
C SER A 316 -1.26 -25.59 10.79
N ALA A 317 -1.18 -26.44 11.80
CA ALA A 317 -0.80 -26.04 13.16
C ALA A 317 0.66 -25.57 13.26
N LEU A 318 1.58 -26.12 12.46
CA LEU A 318 2.95 -25.61 12.36
C LEU A 318 2.98 -24.20 11.80
N TYR A 319 2.28 -23.95 10.69
CA TYR A 319 2.18 -22.60 10.13
C TYR A 319 1.44 -21.64 11.06
N TYR A 320 0.45 -22.12 11.81
CA TYR A 320 -0.23 -21.30 12.82
C TYR A 320 0.79 -20.78 13.85
N LEU A 321 1.70 -21.64 14.33
CA LEU A 321 2.78 -21.23 15.22
C LEU A 321 3.70 -20.21 14.54
N LEU A 322 4.23 -20.54 13.36
CA LEU A 322 5.24 -19.72 12.68
C LEU A 322 4.69 -18.35 12.27
N ALA A 323 3.53 -18.32 11.62
CA ALA A 323 2.93 -17.12 11.09
C ALA A 323 2.36 -16.22 12.18
N CYS A 324 1.80 -16.78 13.27
CA CYS A 324 1.35 -15.97 14.40
C CYS A 324 2.53 -15.46 15.25
N PHE A 325 3.60 -16.24 15.39
CA PHE A 325 4.84 -15.74 16.00
C PHE A 325 5.43 -14.58 15.19
N GLN A 326 5.47 -14.73 13.87
CA GLN A 326 5.84 -13.62 12.98
C GLN A 326 4.90 -12.42 13.17
N GLY A 327 3.58 -12.62 13.17
CA GLY A 327 2.59 -11.54 13.35
C GLY A 327 2.73 -10.78 14.68
N SER A 328 2.99 -11.50 15.79
CA SER A 328 3.25 -10.87 17.09
C SER A 328 4.56 -10.08 17.07
N THR A 329 5.63 -10.64 16.52
CA THR A 329 6.96 -9.99 16.51
C THR A 329 7.02 -8.82 15.52
N GLU A 330 6.38 -8.93 14.37
CA GLU A 330 6.33 -7.85 13.37
C GLU A 330 5.51 -6.66 13.83
N ALA A 331 4.61 -6.81 14.81
CA ALA A 331 3.92 -5.67 15.42
C ALA A 331 4.88 -4.76 16.23
N LEU A 332 6.04 -5.26 16.66
CA LEU A 332 7.00 -4.47 17.43
C LEU A 332 7.55 -3.31 16.57
N ARG A 333 7.69 -2.13 17.19
CA ARG A 333 8.13 -0.90 16.48
C ARG A 333 9.43 -1.08 15.72
N ARG A 334 10.45 -1.66 16.37
CA ARG A 334 11.75 -1.90 15.73
C ARG A 334 11.66 -2.85 14.53
N MET A 335 10.80 -3.87 14.60
CA MET A 335 10.57 -4.76 13.47
C MET A 335 9.83 -4.02 12.35
N GLN A 336 8.80 -3.23 12.68
CA GLN A 336 8.01 -2.45 11.73
C GLN A 336 8.79 -1.34 11.01
N GLU A 337 9.80 -0.75 11.63
CA GLU A 337 10.66 0.23 10.96
C GLU A 337 11.17 -0.32 9.62
N ILE A 338 11.65 -1.56 9.64
CA ILE A 338 12.26 -2.26 8.50
C ILE A 338 11.21 -3.02 7.67
N THR A 339 10.32 -3.77 8.33
CA THR A 339 9.45 -4.75 7.67
C THR A 339 8.15 -4.17 7.12
N HIS A 340 7.67 -3.06 7.67
CA HIS A 340 6.42 -2.45 7.21
C HIS A 340 6.59 -1.98 5.75
N PHE A 341 5.54 -2.16 4.97
CA PHE A 341 5.48 -1.91 3.54
C PHE A 341 6.33 -2.82 2.64
N SER A 342 7.11 -3.75 3.20
CA SER A 342 7.90 -4.70 2.42
C SER A 342 7.12 -5.99 2.13
N ASP A 343 7.70 -6.90 1.33
CA ASP A 343 7.17 -8.25 1.13
C ASP A 343 7.14 -9.13 2.39
N PHE A 344 7.71 -8.66 3.52
CA PHE A 344 7.58 -9.33 4.82
C PHE A 344 6.10 -9.46 5.26
N VAL A 345 5.30 -8.42 5.04
CA VAL A 345 3.84 -8.42 5.32
C VAL A 345 3.11 -9.44 4.44
N ILE A 346 3.63 -9.67 3.23
CA ILE A 346 3.01 -10.56 2.24
C ILE A 346 3.37 -12.01 2.59
N SER A 347 4.59 -12.25 3.09
CA SER A 347 4.98 -13.50 3.74
C SER A 347 4.03 -13.84 4.89
N HIS A 348 3.80 -12.92 5.82
CA HIS A 348 2.88 -13.11 6.95
C HIS A 348 1.47 -13.50 6.47
N SER A 349 0.95 -12.76 5.49
CA SER A 349 -0.39 -12.99 4.93
C SER A 349 -0.53 -14.35 4.25
N HIS A 350 0.47 -14.80 3.49
CA HIS A 350 0.45 -16.14 2.87
C HIS A 350 0.64 -17.26 3.90
N GLY A 351 1.51 -17.06 4.90
CA GLY A 351 1.72 -18.02 5.99
C GLY A 351 0.48 -18.20 6.88
N THR A 352 -0.25 -17.13 7.15
CA THR A 352 -1.50 -17.17 7.92
C THR A 352 -2.65 -17.72 7.07
N ILE A 353 -3.01 -17.08 5.96
CA ILE A 353 -4.22 -17.45 5.22
C ILE A 353 -4.04 -18.82 4.53
N PHE A 354 -3.02 -18.97 3.69
CA PHE A 354 -2.80 -20.22 2.98
C PHE A 354 -2.16 -21.27 3.89
N GLY A 355 -0.98 -20.95 4.43
CA GLY A 355 -0.14 -21.88 5.21
C GLY A 355 -0.87 -22.45 6.43
N THR A 356 -1.67 -21.64 7.10
CA THR A 356 -2.47 -22.10 8.23
C THR A 356 -3.85 -22.53 7.78
N PHE A 357 -4.70 -21.60 7.36
CA PHE A 357 -6.14 -21.85 7.39
C PHE A 357 -6.70 -22.56 6.17
N VAL A 358 -6.23 -22.24 4.95
CA VAL A 358 -6.60 -23.00 3.74
C VAL A 358 -6.09 -24.44 3.86
N ILE A 359 -4.84 -24.64 4.29
CA ILE A 359 -4.29 -25.98 4.53
C ILE A 359 -5.10 -26.74 5.60
N GLY A 360 -5.55 -26.07 6.66
CA GLY A 360 -6.39 -26.67 7.70
C GLY A 360 -7.73 -27.15 7.14
N VAL A 361 -8.40 -26.33 6.32
CA VAL A 361 -9.65 -26.70 5.64
C VAL A 361 -9.42 -27.82 4.63
N VAL A 362 -8.32 -27.81 3.87
CA VAL A 362 -7.89 -28.93 3.00
C VAL A 362 -7.78 -30.23 3.80
N GLY A 363 -7.19 -30.19 5.01
CA GLY A 363 -7.15 -31.33 5.91
C GLY A 363 -8.56 -31.86 6.25
N GLY A 364 -9.47 -30.97 6.64
CA GLY A 364 -10.88 -31.32 6.85
C GLY A 364 -11.56 -31.93 5.61
N MET A 365 -11.26 -31.41 4.42
CA MET A 365 -11.81 -31.95 3.17
C MET A 365 -11.30 -33.37 2.88
N TYR A 366 -10.01 -33.66 3.11
CA TYR A 366 -9.47 -35.02 2.97
C TYR A 366 -10.20 -36.02 3.88
N TYR A 367 -10.63 -35.60 5.07
CA TYR A 367 -11.44 -36.43 5.96
C TYR A 367 -12.88 -36.61 5.45
N VAL A 368 -13.54 -35.52 5.06
CA VAL A 368 -14.97 -35.51 4.76
C VAL A 368 -15.29 -36.04 3.37
N TRP A 369 -14.49 -35.72 2.35
CA TRP A 369 -14.80 -36.02 0.95
C TRP A 369 -15.00 -37.53 0.66
N PRO A 370 -14.13 -38.44 1.13
CA PRO A 370 -14.36 -39.89 1.00
C PRO A 370 -15.67 -40.35 1.67
N ARG A 371 -15.99 -39.79 2.84
CA ARG A 371 -17.16 -40.18 3.64
C ARG A 371 -18.48 -39.73 3.02
N VAL A 372 -18.54 -38.53 2.45
CA VAL A 372 -19.76 -38.04 1.77
C VAL A 372 -19.95 -38.68 0.39
N THR A 373 -18.88 -39.16 -0.24
CA THR A 373 -18.94 -39.92 -1.51
C THR A 373 -19.14 -41.42 -1.30
N GLY A 374 -18.99 -41.92 -0.07
CA GLY A 374 -19.08 -43.34 0.26
C GLY A 374 -17.97 -44.20 -0.33
N ARG A 375 -16.84 -43.58 -0.69
CA ARG A 375 -15.73 -44.21 -1.41
C ARG A 375 -14.39 -43.89 -0.77
N GLN A 376 -13.47 -44.84 -0.79
CA GLN A 376 -12.10 -44.66 -0.35
C GLN A 376 -11.35 -43.65 -1.25
N LEU A 377 -10.33 -43.00 -0.70
CA LEU A 377 -9.46 -42.09 -1.44
C LEU A 377 -8.83 -42.81 -2.64
N TRP A 378 -8.86 -42.20 -3.82
CA TRP A 378 -8.51 -42.88 -5.07
C TRP A 378 -7.01 -43.11 -5.20
N SER A 379 -6.19 -42.10 -4.87
CA SER A 379 -4.73 -42.23 -4.92
C SER A 379 -4.06 -41.59 -3.72
N ALA A 380 -3.41 -42.43 -2.91
CA ALA A 380 -2.50 -41.98 -1.85
C ALA A 380 -1.27 -41.27 -2.43
N LYS A 381 -0.79 -41.69 -3.60
CA LYS A 381 0.37 -41.08 -4.27
C LYS A 381 0.09 -39.62 -4.66
N LEU A 382 -1.10 -39.33 -5.19
CA LEU A 382 -1.50 -37.95 -5.50
C LEU A 382 -1.63 -37.10 -4.23
N ALA A 383 -2.18 -37.67 -3.15
CA ALA A 383 -2.26 -36.97 -1.87
C ALA A 383 -0.88 -36.68 -1.28
N SER A 384 0.08 -37.60 -1.44
CA SER A 384 1.48 -37.40 -1.06
C SER A 384 2.13 -36.26 -1.85
N TRP A 385 1.98 -36.26 -3.18
CA TRP A 385 2.50 -35.16 -4.01
C TRP A 385 1.85 -33.82 -3.67
N HIS A 386 0.54 -33.77 -3.46
CA HIS A 386 -0.13 -32.57 -2.99
C HIS A 386 0.49 -32.07 -1.68
N LEU A 387 0.70 -32.94 -0.69
CA LEU A 387 1.33 -32.57 0.58
C LEU A 387 2.74 -32.01 0.39
N TRP A 388 3.60 -32.70 -0.37
CA TRP A 388 4.99 -32.28 -0.57
C TRP A 388 5.11 -30.98 -1.38
N LEU A 389 4.31 -30.81 -2.43
CA LEU A 389 4.26 -29.57 -3.19
C LEU A 389 3.74 -28.41 -2.33
N THR A 390 2.76 -28.68 -1.47
CA THR A 390 2.26 -27.69 -0.50
C THR A 390 3.37 -27.29 0.47
N ILE A 391 4.11 -28.24 1.05
CA ILE A 391 5.23 -27.95 1.96
C ILE A 391 6.30 -27.11 1.23
N ALA A 392 6.77 -27.56 0.08
CA ALA A 392 7.84 -26.90 -0.67
C ALA A 392 7.43 -25.49 -1.12
N GLY A 393 6.25 -25.35 -1.73
CA GLY A 393 5.74 -24.08 -2.23
C GLY A 393 5.43 -23.09 -1.11
N SER A 394 4.72 -23.52 -0.05
CA SER A 394 4.42 -22.64 1.09
C SER A 394 5.68 -22.21 1.85
N ALA A 395 6.68 -23.11 2.00
CA ALA A 395 7.92 -22.77 2.69
C ALA A 395 8.75 -21.76 1.89
N LEU A 396 8.87 -21.96 0.57
CA LEU A 396 9.53 -21.01 -0.32
C LEU A 396 8.81 -19.65 -0.32
N MET A 397 7.48 -19.64 -0.33
CA MET A 397 6.68 -18.42 -0.23
C MET A 397 6.93 -17.68 1.10
N PHE A 398 6.87 -18.40 2.22
CA PHE A 398 6.99 -17.82 3.55
C PHE A 398 8.42 -17.33 3.83
N ILE A 399 9.42 -18.20 3.70
CA ILE A 399 10.81 -17.86 4.00
C ILE A 399 11.37 -16.90 2.96
N GLY A 400 11.08 -17.13 1.67
CA GLY A 400 11.59 -16.32 0.57
C GLY A 400 11.10 -14.87 0.64
N LEU A 401 9.80 -14.65 0.88
CA LEU A 401 9.26 -13.29 1.00
C LEU A 401 9.65 -12.62 2.32
N ALA A 402 9.84 -13.38 3.40
CA ALA A 402 10.36 -12.82 4.65
C ALA A 402 11.79 -12.30 4.47
N ALA A 403 12.66 -13.10 3.84
CA ALA A 403 14.03 -12.69 3.51
C ALA A 403 14.03 -11.47 2.57
N GLN A 404 13.22 -11.51 1.51
CA GLN A 404 13.03 -10.41 0.58
C GLN A 404 12.62 -9.11 1.31
N GLY A 405 11.66 -9.19 2.23
CA GLY A 405 11.19 -8.04 2.99
C GLY A 405 12.27 -7.40 3.85
N PHE A 406 13.09 -8.22 4.53
CA PHE A 406 14.25 -7.71 5.29
C PHE A 406 15.31 -7.06 4.39
N ILE A 407 15.58 -7.63 3.20
CA ILE A 407 16.53 -7.05 2.25
C ILE A 407 16.03 -5.67 1.80
N GLN A 408 14.77 -5.59 1.35
CA GLN A 408 14.17 -4.32 0.92
C GLN A 408 14.20 -3.28 2.04
N GLY A 409 13.77 -3.66 3.25
CA GLY A 409 13.75 -2.77 4.41
C GLY A 409 15.15 -2.28 4.79
N SER A 410 16.14 -3.18 4.85
CA SER A 410 17.53 -2.83 5.15
C SER A 410 18.13 -1.90 4.11
N MET A 411 17.88 -2.14 2.81
CA MET A 411 18.32 -1.23 1.75
C MET A 411 17.77 0.18 1.97
N LEU A 412 16.49 0.31 2.34
CA LEU A 412 15.88 1.60 2.60
C LEU A 412 16.42 2.26 3.88
N GLU A 413 16.70 1.49 4.92
CA GLU A 413 17.34 1.97 6.17
C GLU A 413 18.75 2.53 5.91
N TYR A 414 19.53 1.89 5.02
CA TYR A 414 20.85 2.37 4.60
C TYR A 414 20.83 3.45 3.51
N GLY A 415 19.66 4.01 3.20
CA GLY A 415 19.55 5.16 2.30
C GLY A 415 19.52 4.84 0.80
N ALA A 416 19.31 3.58 0.41
CA ALA A 416 19.15 3.24 -1.00
C ALA A 416 17.94 3.95 -1.64
N ASN A 417 18.04 4.19 -2.94
CA ASN A 417 16.93 4.67 -3.76
C ASN A 417 15.81 3.63 -3.85
N PHE A 418 14.55 4.06 -3.82
CA PHE A 418 13.42 3.14 -3.87
C PHE A 418 13.41 2.24 -5.12
N VAL A 419 13.69 2.81 -6.30
CA VAL A 419 13.67 2.06 -7.57
C VAL A 419 14.80 1.02 -7.62
N ASP A 420 15.94 1.29 -6.97
CA ASP A 420 17.02 0.30 -6.86
C ASP A 420 16.58 -0.90 -6.01
N THR A 421 15.79 -0.67 -4.96
CA THR A 421 15.19 -1.79 -4.21
C THR A 421 14.25 -2.62 -5.07
N VAL A 422 13.40 -2.00 -5.89
CA VAL A 422 12.47 -2.70 -6.79
C VAL A 422 13.21 -3.58 -7.79
N LYS A 423 14.34 -3.10 -8.34
CA LYS A 423 15.19 -3.89 -9.23
C LYS A 423 15.75 -5.12 -8.51
N GLU A 424 16.27 -4.93 -7.30
CA GLU A 424 16.80 -6.02 -6.47
C GLU A 424 15.73 -7.06 -6.10
N MET A 425 14.47 -6.64 -5.99
CA MET A 425 13.35 -7.52 -5.65
C MET A 425 12.89 -8.43 -6.80
N LYS A 426 13.23 -8.15 -8.07
CA LYS A 426 12.73 -8.91 -9.23
C LYS A 426 13.02 -10.43 -9.15
N PRO A 427 14.26 -10.89 -8.87
CA PRO A 427 14.55 -12.32 -8.73
C PRO A 427 13.72 -13.01 -7.64
N TRP A 428 13.45 -12.31 -6.54
CA TRP A 428 12.63 -12.82 -5.44
C TRP A 428 11.16 -12.97 -5.84
N TRP A 429 10.64 -12.06 -6.67
CA TRP A 429 9.29 -12.21 -7.24
C TRP A 429 9.19 -13.36 -8.26
N VAL A 430 10.29 -13.75 -8.92
CA VAL A 430 10.32 -15.00 -9.70
C VAL A 430 10.19 -16.20 -8.76
N ALA A 431 10.98 -16.24 -7.68
CA ALA A 431 10.88 -17.31 -6.68
C ALA A 431 9.47 -17.41 -6.06
N ARG A 432 8.84 -16.26 -5.76
CA ARG A 432 7.43 -16.17 -5.34
C ARG A 432 6.48 -16.78 -6.36
N THR A 433 6.68 -16.50 -7.64
CA THR A 433 5.85 -17.02 -8.73
C THR A 433 5.97 -18.54 -8.84
N LEU A 434 7.19 -19.07 -8.73
CA LEU A 434 7.44 -20.52 -8.69
C LEU A 434 6.82 -21.18 -7.46
N ALA A 435 6.91 -20.53 -6.30
CA ALA A 435 6.27 -20.99 -5.07
C ALA A 435 4.75 -21.11 -5.24
N GLY A 436 4.11 -20.05 -5.75
CA GLY A 436 2.67 -20.03 -6.04
C GLY A 436 2.25 -21.11 -7.04
N ALA A 437 2.99 -21.25 -8.15
CA ALA A 437 2.71 -22.30 -9.14
C ALA A 437 2.81 -23.71 -8.54
N THR A 438 3.81 -23.95 -7.68
CA THR A 438 3.97 -25.22 -6.97
C THR A 438 2.78 -25.52 -6.06
N MET A 439 2.28 -24.52 -5.33
CA MET A 439 1.09 -24.64 -4.48
C MET A 439 -0.17 -24.92 -5.31
N ASP A 440 -0.37 -24.20 -6.41
CA ASP A 440 -1.51 -24.35 -7.30
C ASP A 440 -1.56 -25.74 -7.96
N ILE A 441 -0.41 -26.26 -8.39
CA ILE A 441 -0.31 -27.65 -8.88
C ILE A 441 -0.77 -28.62 -7.79
N GLY A 442 -0.35 -28.43 -6.54
CA GLY A 442 -0.82 -29.23 -5.41
C GLY A 442 -2.34 -29.24 -5.27
N LEU A 443 -2.97 -28.07 -5.33
CA LEU A 443 -4.43 -27.92 -5.26
C LEU A 443 -5.15 -28.59 -6.45
N VAL A 444 -4.58 -28.50 -7.65
CA VAL A 444 -5.11 -29.22 -8.83
C VAL A 444 -5.02 -30.73 -8.64
N LEU A 445 -3.92 -31.25 -8.08
CA LEU A 445 -3.81 -32.68 -7.76
C LEU A 445 -4.87 -33.12 -6.74
N MET A 446 -5.20 -32.28 -5.75
CA MET A 446 -6.32 -32.54 -4.84
C MET A 446 -7.64 -32.64 -5.59
N MET A 447 -7.92 -31.67 -6.47
CA MET A 447 -9.15 -31.62 -7.25
C MET A 447 -9.30 -32.88 -8.12
N VAL A 448 -8.24 -33.29 -8.82
CA VAL A 448 -8.20 -34.52 -9.62
C VAL A 448 -8.42 -35.75 -8.74
N ASN A 449 -7.72 -35.85 -7.60
CA ASN A 449 -7.85 -36.99 -6.70
C ASN A 449 -9.28 -37.12 -6.14
N PHE A 450 -9.90 -35.99 -5.76
CA PHE A 450 -11.26 -35.96 -5.23
C PHE A 450 -12.31 -36.27 -6.30
N TYR A 451 -12.15 -35.73 -7.51
CA TYR A 451 -12.99 -36.09 -8.65
C TYR A 451 -12.93 -37.61 -8.91
N CYS A 452 -11.72 -38.17 -8.97
CA CYS A 452 -11.52 -39.61 -9.16
C CYS A 452 -12.05 -40.44 -7.97
N THR A 453 -11.94 -39.97 -6.72
CA THR A 453 -12.58 -40.63 -5.57
C THR A 453 -14.08 -40.72 -5.73
N ALA A 454 -14.73 -39.63 -6.14
CA ALA A 454 -16.18 -39.61 -6.29
C ALA A 454 -16.68 -40.53 -7.42
N ARG A 455 -15.89 -40.70 -8.49
CA ARG A 455 -16.29 -41.45 -9.70
C ARG A 455 -15.79 -42.88 -9.73
N TYR A 456 -14.52 -43.10 -9.36
CA TYR A 456 -13.77 -44.34 -9.55
C TYR A 456 -13.21 -44.92 -8.24
N GLY A 457 -13.40 -44.24 -7.11
CA GLY A 457 -12.94 -44.75 -5.81
C GLY A 457 -13.64 -46.07 -5.44
N LYS A 458 -12.89 -46.98 -4.80
CA LYS A 458 -13.47 -48.22 -4.27
C LYS A 458 -14.51 -47.87 -3.20
N PRO A 459 -15.73 -48.44 -3.24
CA PRO A 459 -16.67 -48.33 -2.13
C PRO A 459 -16.04 -48.81 -0.82
N PHE A 460 -16.50 -48.29 0.32
CA PHE A 460 -16.15 -48.90 1.60
C PHE A 460 -16.76 -50.30 1.70
N GLU A 461 -16.01 -51.28 2.23
CA GLU A 461 -16.42 -52.70 2.27
C GLU A 461 -17.56 -52.99 3.27
N GLU A 462 -17.78 -52.12 4.25
CA GLU A 462 -18.95 -52.14 5.15
C GLU A 462 -19.66 -50.78 5.12
N PRO A 463 -20.99 -50.71 5.42
CA PRO A 463 -21.62 -49.43 5.74
C PRO A 463 -20.87 -48.87 6.94
N TYR A 464 -20.01 -47.88 6.68
CA TYR A 464 -19.10 -47.30 7.67
C TYR A 464 -19.92 -46.89 8.91
N ALA A 465 -19.93 -47.73 9.94
CA ALA A 465 -20.34 -47.34 11.26
C ALA A 465 -19.27 -46.31 11.67
N GLU A 466 -19.61 -45.03 11.56
CA GLU A 466 -18.73 -43.96 11.99
C GLU A 466 -18.34 -44.26 13.44
N VAL A 467 -17.08 -44.65 13.65
CA VAL A 467 -16.54 -44.96 14.97
C VAL A 467 -16.62 -43.67 15.80
N GLY A 468 -17.62 -43.57 16.65
CA GLY A 468 -17.66 -42.58 17.71
C GLY A 468 -16.97 -43.13 18.97
N LEU A 469 -16.68 -42.27 19.96
CA LEU A 469 -16.14 -42.60 21.30
C LEU A 469 -17.14 -42.28 22.44
N ARG A 470 -17.88 -43.24 23.06
CA ARG A 470 -19.18 -42.99 23.76
C ARG A 470 -18.92 -42.10 24.97
N LEU A 471 -19.52 -40.91 24.97
CA LEU A 471 -19.68 -40.14 26.20
C LEU A 471 -21.04 -40.55 26.76
N GLU A 472 -21.07 -40.95 28.03
CA GLU A 472 -22.31 -41.29 28.72
C GLU A 472 -23.30 -40.14 28.62
N VAL A 473 -24.46 -40.42 28.02
CA VAL A 473 -25.54 -39.46 27.82
C VAL A 473 -26.33 -39.36 29.11
N LYS A 474 -26.14 -38.26 29.85
CA LYS A 474 -27.22 -37.70 30.66
C LYS A 474 -27.97 -36.69 29.79
N PRO A 475 -29.31 -36.78 29.68
CA PRO A 475 -30.08 -35.77 28.95
C PRO A 475 -29.75 -34.40 29.55
N ALA A 476 -29.48 -33.41 28.69
CA ALA A 476 -29.39 -32.03 29.14
C ALA A 476 -30.73 -31.69 29.79
N GLY A 477 -30.74 -31.57 31.13
CA GLY A 477 -31.93 -31.19 31.87
C GLY A 477 -32.45 -29.86 31.35
N GLU A 478 -33.77 -29.65 31.43
CA GLU A 478 -34.41 -28.35 31.23
C GLU A 478 -33.90 -27.35 32.28
N HIS A 479 -32.70 -26.82 32.10
CA HIS A 479 -32.24 -25.69 32.88
C HIS A 479 -32.92 -24.45 32.30
N LYS A 480 -33.98 -24.00 32.98
CA LYS A 480 -34.79 -22.82 32.64
C LYS A 480 -34.03 -21.50 32.75
N ASP A 481 -32.86 -21.48 33.37
CA ASP A 481 -32.06 -20.27 33.53
C ASP A 481 -31.05 -20.12 32.37
N TRP A 482 -31.33 -19.20 31.46
CA TRP A 482 -30.55 -19.02 30.24
C TRP A 482 -29.11 -18.56 30.51
N LEU A 483 -28.86 -17.87 31.64
CA LEU A 483 -27.53 -17.44 32.08
C LEU A 483 -26.65 -18.59 32.57
N ALA A 484 -27.24 -19.72 32.97
CA ALA A 484 -26.49 -20.91 33.35
C ALA A 484 -25.98 -21.72 32.14
N GLN A 485 -26.36 -21.35 30.92
CA GLN A 485 -25.90 -22.02 29.71
C GLN A 485 -24.49 -21.53 29.33
N PRO A 486 -23.50 -22.43 29.16
CA PRO A 486 -22.15 -22.06 28.72
C PRO A 486 -22.15 -21.26 27.40
N SER A 487 -23.13 -21.52 26.52
CA SER A 487 -23.32 -20.80 25.26
C SER A 487 -23.82 -19.35 25.41
N ALA A 488 -24.56 -19.02 26.47
CA ALA A 488 -25.07 -17.67 26.70
C ALA A 488 -24.00 -16.75 27.32
N VAL A 489 -23.29 -17.25 28.34
CA VAL A 489 -22.14 -16.55 28.95
C VAL A 489 -21.09 -16.25 27.89
N PHE A 490 -20.85 -17.20 27.00
CA PHE A 490 -19.96 -17.07 25.85
C PHE A 490 -20.31 -15.88 24.95
N LEU A 491 -21.58 -15.77 24.54
CA LEU A 491 -22.04 -14.70 23.67
C LEU A 491 -21.94 -13.35 24.37
N VAL A 492 -22.37 -13.25 25.63
CA VAL A 492 -22.32 -11.99 26.38
C VAL A 492 -20.89 -11.52 26.57
N ALA A 493 -19.98 -12.39 27.02
CA ALA A 493 -18.58 -12.04 27.23
C ALA A 493 -17.86 -11.71 25.90
N GLY A 494 -18.06 -12.52 24.86
CA GLY A 494 -17.48 -12.29 23.54
C GLY A 494 -17.98 -11.01 22.87
N LEU A 495 -19.26 -10.67 23.04
CA LEU A 495 -19.81 -9.38 22.60
C LEU A 495 -19.26 -8.22 23.44
N GLY A 496 -19.06 -8.43 24.74
CA GLY A 496 -18.44 -7.47 25.64
C GLY A 496 -17.01 -7.09 25.21
N PHE A 497 -16.16 -8.08 24.93
CA PHE A 497 -14.79 -7.81 24.46
C PHE A 497 -14.75 -7.13 23.09
N PHE A 498 -15.63 -7.56 22.17
CA PHE A 498 -15.76 -6.90 20.87
C PHE A 498 -16.20 -5.43 21.02
N ALA A 499 -17.24 -5.17 21.81
CA ALA A 499 -17.74 -3.82 22.06
C ALA A 499 -16.68 -2.95 22.75
N ALA A 500 -15.98 -3.49 23.75
CA ALA A 500 -14.88 -2.80 24.43
C ALA A 500 -13.75 -2.43 23.46
N ALA A 501 -13.39 -3.31 22.53
CA ALA A 501 -12.36 -3.03 21.55
C ALA A 501 -12.79 -1.99 20.51
N VAL A 502 -14.02 -2.06 19.98
CA VAL A 502 -14.56 -1.05 19.08
C VAL A 502 -14.65 0.32 19.77
N LEU A 503 -15.08 0.35 21.03
CA LEU A 503 -15.07 1.58 21.84
C LEU A 503 -13.64 2.11 22.00
N MET A 504 -12.70 1.27 22.42
CA MET A 504 -11.35 1.70 22.81
C MET A 504 -10.43 2.04 21.64
N GLN A 505 -10.47 1.27 20.55
CA GLN A 505 -9.56 1.40 19.41
C GLN A 505 -10.23 1.96 18.16
N GLY A 506 -11.57 2.05 18.12
CA GLY A 506 -12.33 2.65 17.03
C GLY A 506 -12.89 4.01 17.41
N ILE A 507 -13.74 4.06 18.43
CA ILE A 507 -14.52 5.26 18.79
C ILE A 507 -13.69 6.25 19.60
N MET A 508 -12.98 5.86 20.66
CA MET A 508 -12.18 6.79 21.48
C MET A 508 -11.14 7.58 20.68
N PRO A 509 -10.37 6.99 19.74
CA PRO A 509 -9.48 7.77 18.88
C PRO A 509 -10.25 8.84 18.08
N SER A 510 -11.46 8.52 17.62
CA SER A 510 -12.30 9.45 16.86
C SER A 510 -12.86 10.61 17.66
N MET A 511 -12.85 10.52 18.99
CA MET A 511 -13.25 11.61 19.88
C MET A 511 -12.10 12.59 20.15
N THR A 512 -10.88 12.27 19.71
CA THR A 512 -9.74 13.20 19.83
C THR A 512 -9.82 14.28 18.76
N MET A 513 -9.51 15.52 19.15
CA MET A 513 -9.50 16.66 18.22
C MET A 513 -8.49 16.44 17.07
N GLU A 514 -7.34 15.86 17.38
CA GLU A 514 -6.29 15.54 16.39
C GLU A 514 -6.80 14.63 15.27
N ALA A 515 -7.71 13.69 15.58
CA ALA A 515 -8.15 12.68 14.64
C ALA A 515 -9.29 13.11 13.72
N THR A 516 -9.92 14.25 13.99
CA THR A 516 -11.09 14.78 13.26
C THR A 516 -10.90 16.22 12.75
N SER A 517 -9.85 16.90 13.22
CA SER A 517 -9.51 18.26 12.79
C SER A 517 -8.96 18.28 11.37
N ASN A 518 -9.22 19.37 10.64
CA ASN A 518 -8.54 19.70 9.39
C ASN A 518 -7.36 20.65 9.60
N GLN A 519 -6.95 20.88 10.85
CA GLN A 519 -5.78 21.70 11.15
C GLN A 519 -4.50 20.93 10.87
N VAL A 520 -3.59 21.59 10.17
CA VAL A 520 -2.22 21.14 9.93
C VAL A 520 -1.26 22.27 10.26
N GLN A 521 -0.02 21.93 10.55
CA GLN A 521 1.07 22.89 10.64
C GLN A 521 1.63 23.10 9.24
N ASP A 522 1.66 24.36 8.82
CA ASP A 522 2.42 24.81 7.67
C ASP A 522 3.91 24.49 7.91
N VAL A 523 4.57 23.80 6.99
CA VAL A 523 5.93 23.31 7.24
C VAL A 523 6.97 24.43 7.11
N ALA A 524 6.72 25.46 6.30
CA ALA A 524 7.65 26.58 6.15
C ALA A 524 7.62 27.48 7.40
N THR A 525 6.42 27.86 7.85
CA THR A 525 6.23 28.81 8.95
C THR A 525 6.01 28.16 10.32
N GLY A 526 5.67 26.87 10.38
CA GLY A 526 5.25 26.18 11.60
C GLY A 526 3.89 26.64 12.15
N MET A 527 3.15 27.47 11.40
CA MET A 527 1.88 28.03 11.85
C MET A 527 0.71 27.09 11.57
N PRO A 528 -0.32 27.05 12.43
CA PRO A 528 -1.50 26.25 12.17
C PRO A 528 -2.34 26.88 11.06
N ILE A 529 -2.63 26.07 10.03
CA ILE A 529 -3.51 26.38 8.90
C ILE A 529 -4.56 25.27 8.74
N ARG A 530 -5.51 25.46 7.82
CA ARG A 530 -6.56 24.46 7.52
C ARG A 530 -6.32 23.81 6.17
N ALA A 531 -6.31 22.47 6.15
CA ALA A 531 -6.29 21.69 4.92
C ALA A 531 -7.58 21.88 4.12
N ALA A 532 -7.44 22.28 2.85
CA ALA A 532 -8.57 22.51 1.96
C ALA A 532 -9.25 21.19 1.55
N ASN A 533 -10.56 21.25 1.27
CA ASN A 533 -11.31 20.12 0.71
C ASN A 533 -10.92 19.91 -0.76
N TYR A 534 -11.23 18.73 -1.30
CA TYR A 534 -11.02 18.39 -2.70
C TYR A 534 -11.98 19.16 -3.62
N THR A 535 -11.45 19.63 -4.75
CA THR A 535 -12.28 20.13 -5.86
C THR A 535 -13.10 19.00 -6.50
N PRO A 536 -14.16 19.28 -7.28
CA PRO A 536 -14.91 18.22 -7.97
C PRO A 536 -14.03 17.35 -8.87
N LEU A 537 -13.06 17.96 -9.57
CA LEU A 537 -12.11 17.26 -10.44
C LEU A 537 -11.17 16.36 -9.63
N GLU A 538 -10.64 16.84 -8.50
CA GLU A 538 -9.80 16.03 -7.59
C GLU A 538 -10.58 14.87 -6.97
N LYS A 539 -11.86 15.06 -6.61
CA LYS A 539 -12.72 13.97 -6.11
C LYS A 539 -12.92 12.90 -7.15
N HIS A 540 -13.17 13.27 -8.40
CA HIS A 540 -13.25 12.33 -9.53
C HIS A 540 -11.91 11.61 -9.74
N GLY A 541 -10.80 12.34 -9.71
CA GLY A 541 -9.46 11.78 -9.82
C GLY A 541 -9.13 10.77 -8.75
N ARG A 542 -9.55 11.04 -7.52
CA ARG A 542 -9.42 10.10 -6.40
C ARG A 542 -10.27 8.85 -6.60
N GLN A 543 -11.46 8.95 -7.21
CA GLN A 543 -12.24 7.78 -7.60
C GLN A 543 -11.54 6.96 -8.69
N VAL A 544 -10.89 7.60 -9.66
CA VAL A 544 -10.07 6.91 -10.67
C VAL A 544 -8.88 6.22 -10.00
N TYR A 545 -8.19 6.87 -9.06
CA TYR A 545 -7.11 6.28 -8.26
C TYR A 545 -7.58 5.02 -7.50
N ILE A 546 -8.81 5.04 -6.96
CA ILE A 546 -9.45 3.88 -6.31
C ILE A 546 -9.86 2.81 -7.32
N ARG A 547 -10.39 3.19 -8.47
CA ARG A 547 -10.81 2.25 -9.51
C ARG A 547 -9.63 1.44 -10.04
N GLU A 548 -8.48 2.08 -10.22
CA GLU A 548 -7.30 1.49 -10.83
C GLU A 548 -6.36 0.79 -9.83
N GLY A 549 -6.70 0.75 -8.53
CA GLY A 549 -5.93 0.00 -7.54
C GLY A 549 -4.59 0.63 -7.15
N CYS A 550 -4.39 1.94 -7.35
CA CYS A 550 -3.08 2.57 -7.20
C CYS A 550 -2.51 2.47 -5.76
N TRP A 551 -3.36 2.50 -4.73
CA TRP A 551 -2.93 2.42 -3.31
C TRP A 551 -2.40 1.05 -2.89
N TYR A 552 -2.61 0.02 -3.70
CA TYR A 552 -2.00 -1.29 -3.45
C TYR A 552 -0.50 -1.28 -3.71
N CYS A 553 -0.01 -0.30 -4.47
CA CYS A 553 1.40 -0.11 -4.79
C CYS A 553 1.99 1.08 -4.06
N HIS A 554 1.19 2.12 -3.86
CA HIS A 554 1.58 3.44 -3.39
C HIS A 554 0.86 3.78 -2.09
N SER A 555 1.60 3.92 -1.00
CA SER A 555 1.04 4.53 0.22
C SER A 555 0.90 6.05 0.05
N GLN A 556 0.07 6.63 0.91
CA GLN A 556 -0.01 8.06 1.13
C GLN A 556 0.18 8.38 2.61
N TYR A 557 1.26 7.88 3.23
CA TYR A 557 1.77 8.48 4.46
C TYR A 557 3.28 8.24 4.67
N ILE A 558 3.96 9.28 5.14
CA ILE A 558 5.40 9.28 5.45
C ILE A 558 5.58 9.04 6.95
N ARG A 559 6.40 8.04 7.31
CA ARG A 559 6.70 7.64 8.68
C ARG A 559 7.92 8.38 9.22
N PRO A 560 8.02 8.62 10.53
CA PRO A 560 9.22 9.13 11.20
C PRO A 560 10.33 8.06 11.37
N VAL A 561 10.61 7.27 10.34
CA VAL A 561 11.58 6.15 10.41
C VAL A 561 12.37 6.00 9.10
N THR A 562 13.47 5.23 9.11
CA THR A 562 14.21 4.78 7.91
C THR A 562 14.51 5.86 6.86
N GLY A 563 14.82 7.09 7.30
CA GLY A 563 15.13 8.21 6.41
C GLY A 563 14.00 8.60 5.44
N GLU A 564 12.76 8.21 5.70
CA GLU A 564 11.62 8.47 4.81
C GLU A 564 11.40 9.97 4.59
N THR A 565 11.66 10.80 5.60
CA THR A 565 11.55 12.25 5.50
C THR A 565 12.54 12.85 4.50
N MET A 566 13.76 12.31 4.46
CA MET A 566 14.78 12.71 3.49
C MET A 566 14.46 12.20 2.10
N ARG A 567 13.78 11.05 1.98
CA ARG A 567 13.45 10.44 0.69
C ARG A 567 12.22 11.08 0.03
N TRP A 568 11.17 11.33 0.79
CA TRP A 568 9.85 11.70 0.24
C TRP A 568 9.34 13.08 0.66
N GLY A 569 9.87 13.68 1.73
CA GLY A 569 9.43 14.99 2.21
C GLY A 569 8.96 14.99 3.67
N PRO A 570 8.33 16.07 4.16
CA PRO A 570 7.94 16.22 5.55
C PRO A 570 6.92 15.16 6.00
N LEU A 571 6.95 14.84 7.29
CA LEU A 571 6.07 13.87 7.94
C LEU A 571 4.60 14.13 7.65
N SER A 572 3.83 13.05 7.58
CA SER A 572 2.38 13.14 7.44
C SER A 572 1.72 13.62 8.72
N GLN A 573 0.73 14.50 8.59
CA GLN A 573 -0.04 15.06 9.70
C GLN A 573 -1.49 14.56 9.64
N ALA A 574 -2.12 14.37 10.81
CA ALA A 574 -3.48 13.82 10.89
C ALA A 574 -4.52 14.69 10.15
N GLY A 575 -4.37 16.01 10.19
CA GLY A 575 -5.30 16.94 9.53
C GLY A 575 -5.29 16.93 8.01
N GLU A 576 -4.27 16.33 7.38
CA GLU A 576 -4.22 16.17 5.91
C GLU A 576 -5.34 15.25 5.41
N TYR A 577 -5.77 14.30 6.25
CA TYR A 577 -6.74 13.25 5.91
C TYR A 577 -8.18 13.63 6.27
N ALA A 578 -8.43 14.88 6.66
CA ALA A 578 -9.75 15.34 7.13
C ALA A 578 -10.88 15.08 6.11
N TRP A 579 -10.54 15.10 4.83
CA TRP A 579 -11.46 14.94 3.70
C TRP A 579 -11.33 13.60 2.97
N ASP A 580 -10.52 12.68 3.49
CA ASP A 580 -10.32 11.36 2.91
C ASP A 580 -11.31 10.34 3.47
N GLN A 581 -11.93 9.60 2.57
CA GLN A 581 -12.71 8.41 2.90
C GLN A 581 -12.69 7.46 1.69
N PRO A 582 -11.97 6.32 1.74
CA PRO A 582 -11.02 5.86 2.77
C PRO A 582 -9.67 6.58 2.76
N GLN A 583 -8.90 6.58 3.84
CA GLN A 583 -7.50 7.01 3.76
C GLN A 583 -6.64 6.01 2.98
N MET A 584 -5.82 6.50 2.06
CA MET A 584 -4.97 5.68 1.18
C MET A 584 -3.63 5.31 1.83
N LEU A 585 -3.67 4.87 3.08
CA LEU A 585 -2.44 4.58 3.82
C LEU A 585 -1.69 3.37 3.27
N GLY A 586 -2.42 2.36 2.78
CA GLY A 586 -1.85 1.12 2.25
C GLY A 586 -1.18 0.25 3.31
N THR A 587 -0.72 -0.93 2.88
CA THR A 587 -0.04 -1.94 3.74
C THR A 587 1.23 -2.52 3.10
N ARG A 588 1.51 -2.13 1.84
CA ARG A 588 2.69 -2.53 1.06
C ARG A 588 3.13 -1.40 0.12
N ARG A 589 4.44 -1.29 -0.17
CA ARG A 589 5.03 -0.45 -1.21
C ARG A 589 5.80 -1.28 -2.23
N ILE A 590 5.35 -1.18 -3.47
CA ILE A 590 6.12 -1.59 -4.67
C ILE A 590 6.26 -0.44 -5.67
N GLY A 591 5.54 0.66 -5.42
CA GLY A 591 5.85 1.99 -5.91
C GLY A 591 6.23 2.90 -4.73
N PRO A 592 6.81 4.08 -5.02
CA PRO A 592 7.15 5.07 -3.98
C PRO A 592 5.90 5.58 -3.26
N ASP A 593 6.08 6.15 -2.06
CA ASP A 593 5.03 6.91 -1.40
C ASP A 593 4.65 8.15 -2.23
N LEU A 594 3.36 8.46 -2.30
CA LEU A 594 2.81 9.55 -3.11
C LEU A 594 2.31 10.74 -2.30
N THR A 595 2.39 10.74 -0.97
CA THR A 595 1.85 11.83 -0.11
C THR A 595 2.40 13.21 -0.46
N ARG A 596 3.56 13.25 -1.13
CA ARG A 596 4.34 14.47 -1.45
C ARG A 596 4.63 14.59 -2.94
N ILE A 597 3.91 13.85 -3.78
CA ILE A 597 4.21 13.75 -5.22
C ILE A 597 3.82 15.01 -6.01
N GLY A 598 2.78 15.73 -5.59
CA GLY A 598 2.33 16.91 -6.32
C GLY A 598 3.46 17.92 -6.48
N ARG A 599 3.54 18.65 -7.59
CA ARG A 599 4.61 19.60 -7.92
C ARG A 599 6.05 19.04 -7.93
N LYS A 600 6.27 17.75 -7.61
CA LYS A 600 7.59 17.10 -7.74
C LYS A 600 7.91 16.81 -9.21
N TYR A 601 6.89 16.44 -9.98
CA TYR A 601 6.96 16.19 -11.42
C TYR A 601 5.93 17.06 -12.15
N GLY A 602 6.25 17.45 -13.38
CA GLY A 602 5.32 18.14 -14.27
C GLY A 602 4.12 17.27 -14.70
N ASP A 603 3.05 17.91 -15.13
CA ASP A 603 1.82 17.25 -15.60
C ASP A 603 2.06 16.31 -16.79
N ASP A 604 2.93 16.75 -17.70
CA ASP A 604 3.40 16.02 -18.87
C ASP A 604 4.30 14.83 -18.51
N TRP A 605 5.10 14.93 -17.45
CA TRP A 605 5.81 13.77 -16.89
C TRP A 605 4.82 12.71 -16.38
N HIS A 606 3.78 13.13 -15.66
CA HIS A 606 2.75 12.21 -15.18
C HIS A 606 1.98 11.58 -16.35
N ALA A 607 1.68 12.34 -17.40
CA ALA A 607 1.10 11.82 -18.65
C ALA A 607 1.98 10.75 -19.29
N ALA A 608 3.28 11.03 -19.47
CA ALA A 608 4.21 10.05 -19.99
C ALA A 608 4.33 8.81 -19.10
N HIS A 609 4.34 9.00 -17.78
CA HIS A 609 4.40 7.92 -16.81
C HIS A 609 3.15 7.03 -16.84
N HIS A 610 1.93 7.58 -16.93
CA HIS A 610 0.72 6.75 -17.02
C HIS A 610 0.55 6.09 -18.39
N TRP A 611 1.03 6.72 -19.46
CA TRP A 611 1.02 6.13 -20.81
C TRP A 611 1.96 4.94 -20.90
N ASP A 612 3.23 5.12 -20.51
CA ASP A 612 4.18 4.03 -20.31
C ASP A 612 5.19 4.38 -19.21
N PRO A 613 5.07 3.77 -18.01
CA PRO A 613 5.95 4.09 -16.88
C PRO A 613 7.44 3.92 -17.20
N ARG A 614 7.79 3.06 -18.16
CA ARG A 614 9.19 2.75 -18.51
C ARG A 614 9.80 3.78 -19.46
N HIS A 615 9.00 4.67 -20.04
CA HIS A 615 9.54 5.80 -20.81
C HIS A 615 10.24 6.83 -19.92
N VAL A 616 9.84 6.94 -18.64
CA VAL A 616 10.44 7.88 -17.67
C VAL A 616 11.17 7.18 -16.53
N VAL A 617 10.77 5.94 -16.18
CA VAL A 617 11.43 5.12 -15.16
C VAL A 617 11.64 3.71 -15.73
N PRO A 618 12.76 3.43 -16.43
CA PRO A 618 13.01 2.16 -17.13
C PRO A 618 12.83 0.90 -16.27
N ASP A 619 13.18 0.98 -14.98
CA ASP A 619 13.09 -0.14 -14.04
C ASP A 619 11.68 -0.35 -13.43
N SER A 620 10.70 0.50 -13.78
CA SER A 620 9.35 0.49 -13.19
C SER A 620 8.60 -0.83 -13.40
N VAL A 621 7.89 -1.26 -12.34
CA VAL A 621 6.97 -2.41 -12.36
C VAL A 621 5.50 -1.99 -12.44
N MET A 622 5.23 -0.70 -12.57
CA MET A 622 3.89 -0.16 -12.72
C MET A 622 3.29 -0.60 -14.08
N PRO A 623 2.00 -0.99 -14.13
CA PRO A 623 1.32 -1.26 -15.40
C PRO A 623 1.08 0.05 -16.18
N ARG A 624 0.78 -0.08 -17.47
CA ARG A 624 0.32 1.05 -18.31
C ARG A 624 -1.17 1.30 -18.11
N PHE A 625 -1.64 2.51 -18.42
CA PHE A 625 -3.04 2.91 -18.32
C PHE A 625 -3.58 3.52 -19.63
N PRO A 626 -3.54 2.81 -20.77
CA PRO A 626 -3.92 3.37 -22.07
C PRO A 626 -5.38 3.87 -22.15
N TRP A 627 -6.31 3.35 -21.34
CA TRP A 627 -7.71 3.81 -21.28
C TRP A 627 -7.92 5.15 -20.56
N LEU A 628 -6.87 5.74 -19.99
CA LEU A 628 -6.89 7.12 -19.49
C LEU A 628 -6.56 8.14 -20.58
N PHE A 629 -6.36 7.68 -21.82
CA PHE A 629 -5.94 8.50 -22.94
C PHE A 629 -6.89 8.38 -24.12
N GLU A 630 -6.91 9.41 -24.94
CA GLU A 630 -7.54 9.48 -26.24
C GLU A 630 -6.48 9.86 -27.30
N THR A 631 -6.83 9.71 -28.58
CA THR A 631 -5.91 10.06 -29.67
C THR A 631 -5.88 11.57 -29.85
N GLY A 632 -4.77 12.20 -29.43
CA GLY A 632 -4.53 13.63 -29.55
C GLY A 632 -4.01 14.07 -30.92
N LYS A 633 -3.62 15.34 -31.02
CA LYS A 633 -3.12 15.91 -32.28
C LYS A 633 -1.79 15.25 -32.68
N GLY A 634 -1.66 14.92 -33.97
CA GLY A 634 -0.45 14.26 -34.50
C GLY A 634 -0.26 12.82 -34.02
N GLY A 635 -1.28 12.18 -33.43
CA GLY A 635 -1.21 10.81 -32.93
C GLY A 635 -0.55 10.68 -31.55
N VAL A 636 -0.25 11.80 -30.87
CA VAL A 636 0.27 11.80 -29.51
C VAL A 636 -0.87 11.49 -28.53
N PRO A 637 -0.71 10.55 -27.58
CA PRO A 637 -1.72 10.28 -26.56
C PRO A 637 -1.95 11.50 -25.66
N GLU A 638 -3.20 11.91 -25.52
CA GLU A 638 -3.62 12.99 -24.63
C GLU A 638 -4.58 12.42 -23.57
N TYR A 639 -4.58 12.97 -22.36
CA TYR A 639 -5.49 12.50 -21.32
C TYR A 639 -6.95 12.75 -21.69
N ASN A 640 -7.80 11.74 -21.49
CA ASN A 640 -9.24 11.93 -21.41
C ASN A 640 -9.64 12.53 -20.06
N ASP A 641 -10.94 12.68 -19.80
CA ASP A 641 -11.45 13.30 -18.57
C ASP A 641 -11.01 12.57 -17.29
N ASP A 642 -10.97 11.22 -17.31
CA ASP A 642 -10.48 10.43 -16.19
C ASP A 642 -8.97 10.64 -15.96
N GLY A 643 -8.19 10.72 -17.03
CA GLY A 643 -6.76 11.01 -16.98
C GLY A 643 -6.46 12.39 -16.38
N LYS A 644 -7.18 13.41 -16.84
CA LYS A 644 -7.08 14.79 -16.31
C LYS A 644 -7.48 14.86 -14.84
N ALA A 645 -8.54 14.15 -14.46
CA ALA A 645 -8.99 14.09 -13.08
C ALA A 645 -7.97 13.41 -12.17
N LEU A 646 -7.45 12.24 -12.58
CA LEU A 646 -6.41 11.53 -11.85
C LEU A 646 -5.17 12.42 -11.65
N LEU A 647 -4.75 13.11 -12.70
CA LEU A 647 -3.65 14.07 -12.62
C LEU A 647 -3.92 15.18 -11.58
N ALA A 648 -5.11 15.79 -11.59
CA ALA A 648 -5.48 16.82 -10.62
C ALA A 648 -5.40 16.29 -9.18
N TYR A 649 -5.88 15.08 -8.92
CA TYR A 649 -5.74 14.43 -7.61
C TYR A 649 -4.29 14.16 -7.22
N ILE A 650 -3.45 13.69 -8.15
CA ILE A 650 -2.03 13.43 -7.87
C ILE A 650 -1.29 14.74 -7.58
N GLN A 651 -1.53 15.79 -8.36
CA GLN A 651 -0.94 17.12 -8.16
C GLN A 651 -1.38 17.77 -6.85
N ARG A 652 -2.55 17.38 -6.34
CA ARG A 652 -3.05 17.83 -5.04
C ARG A 652 -2.25 17.28 -3.85
N LEU A 653 -1.65 16.10 -3.96
CA LEU A 653 -1.00 15.42 -2.83
C LEU A 653 0.22 16.20 -2.31
N GLY A 654 0.18 16.58 -1.03
CA GLY A 654 1.27 17.29 -0.35
C GLY A 654 1.31 18.80 -0.59
N THR A 655 0.20 19.39 -1.07
CA THR A 655 0.04 20.85 -1.23
C THR A 655 -0.77 21.50 -0.10
N ASN A 656 -1.30 20.69 0.83
CA ASN A 656 -2.13 21.14 1.95
C ASN A 656 -1.37 21.64 3.18
N ILE A 657 -0.04 21.56 3.16
CA ILE A 657 0.84 21.81 4.31
C ILE A 657 1.83 22.96 4.02
N GLY A 658 1.42 23.84 3.09
CA GLY A 658 2.21 24.92 2.54
C GLY A 658 3.31 24.50 1.58
N ASP A 659 4.17 25.46 1.25
CA ASP A 659 5.25 25.30 0.27
C ASP A 659 6.55 24.79 0.88
N TRP A 660 6.45 23.65 1.53
CA TRP A 660 7.59 22.97 2.14
C TRP A 660 8.74 22.62 1.17
N ARG A 661 8.51 22.68 -0.14
CA ARG A 661 9.54 22.36 -1.16
C ARG A 661 10.65 23.40 -1.20
N GLU A 662 10.33 24.67 -1.00
CA GLU A 662 11.33 25.74 -0.83
C GLU A 662 12.22 25.43 0.39
N THR A 663 11.63 24.82 1.41
CA THR A 663 12.32 24.56 2.67
C THR A 663 12.98 23.18 2.77
N PHE A 664 12.86 22.35 1.74
CA PHE A 664 13.28 20.96 1.78
C PHE A 664 14.81 20.82 1.67
N ALA A 665 15.45 20.46 2.78
CA ALA A 665 16.91 20.45 2.91
C ALA A 665 17.65 19.65 1.81
N PRO A 666 17.22 18.45 1.37
CA PRO A 666 17.91 17.69 0.31
C PRO A 666 17.99 18.41 -1.04
N THR A 667 17.10 19.38 -1.29
CA THR A 667 17.13 20.21 -2.49
C THR A 667 17.84 21.55 -2.28
N ARG A 668 18.09 22.02 -1.05
CA ARG A 668 18.76 23.31 -0.77
C ARG A 668 20.30 23.29 -0.92
N LEU A 669 20.87 22.46 -1.80
CA LEU A 669 22.33 22.37 -1.92
C LEU A 669 22.93 23.67 -2.46
N SER A 670 23.89 24.22 -1.72
CA SER A 670 24.65 25.39 -2.14
C SER A 670 25.80 24.99 -3.08
N ALA A 671 26.36 25.94 -3.83
CA ALA A 671 27.54 25.72 -4.66
C ALA A 671 28.79 25.22 -3.88
N GLY A 672 28.77 25.18 -2.54
CA GLY A 672 29.88 24.71 -1.72
C GLY A 672 29.92 23.19 -1.45
N ASP A 673 28.83 22.46 -1.72
CA ASP A 673 28.67 21.06 -1.29
C ASP A 673 29.17 20.02 -2.32
N SER A 674 30.06 20.39 -3.25
CA SER A 674 30.70 19.40 -4.13
C SER A 674 31.50 18.42 -3.29
N ALA A 675 31.12 17.15 -3.28
CA ALA A 675 32.06 16.11 -2.93
C ALA A 675 33.24 16.21 -3.92
N GLN A 676 34.44 16.51 -3.42
CA GLN A 676 35.67 16.25 -4.17
C GLN A 676 35.76 14.73 -4.36
N THR A 677 35.14 14.21 -5.42
CA THR A 677 35.28 12.81 -5.77
C THR A 677 36.71 12.60 -6.26
N SER A 678 37.48 11.83 -5.50
CA SER A 678 38.79 11.35 -5.91
C SER A 678 38.68 10.63 -7.25
N THR A 679 39.27 11.22 -8.30
CA THR A 679 39.28 10.70 -9.68
C THR A 679 40.41 9.68 -9.86
N ALA A 680 40.50 8.67 -9.01
CA ALA A 680 41.56 7.67 -9.13
C ALA A 680 41.45 6.86 -10.45
N ASP A 681 40.24 6.76 -11.04
CA ASP A 681 39.99 6.12 -12.33
C ASP A 681 38.87 6.84 -13.11
N LYS A 682 39.27 7.61 -14.14
CA LYS A 682 38.35 8.35 -15.03
C LYS A 682 37.47 7.40 -15.86
N GLU A 683 37.99 6.23 -16.25
CA GLU A 683 37.25 5.26 -17.06
C GLU A 683 36.14 4.61 -16.22
N ALA A 684 36.46 4.20 -14.99
CA ALA A 684 35.46 3.70 -14.05
C ALA A 684 34.37 4.74 -13.75
N LEU A 685 34.75 6.01 -13.59
CA LEU A 685 33.80 7.10 -13.34
C LEU A 685 32.86 7.32 -14.54
N LEU A 686 33.39 7.32 -15.77
CA LEU A 686 32.56 7.44 -16.98
C LEU A 686 31.62 6.25 -17.15
N LYS A 687 32.09 5.04 -16.87
CA LYS A 687 31.27 3.83 -16.91
C LYS A 687 30.15 3.86 -15.87
N LEU A 688 30.42 4.35 -14.67
CA LEU A 688 29.39 4.58 -13.65
C LEU A 688 28.39 5.65 -14.12
N GLY A 689 28.89 6.74 -14.71
CA GLY A 689 28.07 7.82 -15.26
C GLY A 689 27.13 7.35 -16.37
N GLU A 690 27.62 6.53 -17.29
CA GLU A 690 26.82 5.90 -18.34
C GLU A 690 25.71 5.04 -17.75
N GLN A 691 26.00 4.21 -16.74
CA GLN A 691 25.00 3.37 -16.08
C GLN A 691 23.90 4.20 -15.41
N VAL A 692 24.27 5.30 -14.75
CA VAL A 692 23.29 6.23 -14.15
C VAL A 692 22.46 6.89 -15.25
N TYR A 693 23.10 7.37 -16.32
CA TYR A 693 22.43 7.98 -17.46
C TYR A 693 21.39 7.06 -18.10
N GLN A 694 21.77 5.82 -18.42
CA GLN A 694 20.89 4.81 -19.02
C GLN A 694 19.70 4.45 -18.12
N ARG A 695 19.82 4.60 -16.80
CA ARG A 695 18.74 4.24 -15.87
C ARG A 695 17.84 5.42 -15.51
N ARG A 696 18.35 6.65 -15.54
CA ARG A 696 17.68 7.84 -14.96
C ARG A 696 17.44 8.98 -15.94
N CYS A 697 18.29 9.13 -16.96
CA CYS A 697 18.27 10.30 -17.85
C CYS A 697 17.79 9.96 -19.28
N ILE A 698 18.09 8.76 -19.77
CA ILE A 698 17.87 8.36 -21.17
C ILE A 698 16.40 8.46 -21.61
N GLY A 699 15.46 8.21 -20.69
CA GLY A 699 14.03 8.23 -20.97
C GLY A 699 13.53 9.56 -21.52
N CYS A 700 14.14 10.66 -21.05
CA CYS A 700 13.86 12.02 -21.52
C CYS A 700 14.92 12.49 -22.53
N HIS A 701 16.21 12.28 -22.25
CA HIS A 701 17.29 12.90 -23.01
C HIS A 701 17.77 12.10 -24.25
N GLY A 702 17.35 10.85 -24.43
CA GLY A 702 17.76 10.00 -25.56
C GLY A 702 19.13 9.35 -25.36
N ALA A 703 19.46 8.33 -26.16
CA ALA A 703 20.77 7.65 -26.07
C ALA A 703 21.92 8.56 -26.51
N GLU A 704 21.67 9.42 -27.50
CA GLU A 704 22.63 10.36 -28.08
C GLU A 704 22.71 11.69 -27.31
N GLY A 705 21.97 11.84 -26.20
CA GLY A 705 21.89 13.09 -25.46
C GLY A 705 21.24 14.25 -26.23
N ASP A 706 20.53 13.98 -27.31
CA ASP A 706 19.96 14.98 -28.22
C ASP A 706 18.58 15.52 -27.78
N GLY A 707 18.08 15.07 -26.63
CA GLY A 707 16.79 15.47 -26.09
C GLY A 707 15.60 14.72 -26.69
N LYS A 708 15.82 13.65 -27.48
CA LYS A 708 14.78 12.88 -28.16
C LYS A 708 14.56 11.49 -27.54
N GLY A 709 14.51 11.44 -26.21
CA GLY A 709 14.14 10.21 -25.50
C GLY A 709 12.69 9.78 -25.80
N PRO A 710 12.32 8.53 -25.47
CA PRO A 710 10.99 7.97 -25.75
C PRO A 710 9.83 8.78 -25.14
N SER A 711 10.06 9.49 -24.02
CA SER A 711 9.05 10.38 -23.43
C SER A 711 9.02 11.78 -24.06
N ALA A 712 10.08 12.23 -24.73
CA ALA A 712 10.27 13.63 -25.13
C ALA A 712 9.18 14.18 -26.07
N ALA A 713 8.55 13.31 -26.87
CA ALA A 713 7.43 13.69 -27.71
C ALA A 713 6.21 14.16 -26.91
N GLN A 714 5.97 13.56 -25.74
CA GLN A 714 4.82 13.85 -24.86
C GLN A 714 5.08 15.00 -23.88
N LEU A 715 6.34 15.41 -23.71
CA LEU A 715 6.71 16.49 -22.82
C LEU A 715 6.43 17.86 -23.45
N GLY A 716 5.73 18.72 -22.72
CA GLY A 716 5.47 20.10 -23.12
C GLY A 716 6.74 20.95 -23.04
N ILE A 717 7.52 20.77 -21.98
CA ILE A 717 8.87 21.35 -21.86
C ILE A 717 9.88 20.34 -22.39
N LYS A 718 10.57 20.69 -23.48
CA LYS A 718 11.49 19.77 -24.15
C LYS A 718 12.75 19.51 -23.31
N PRO A 719 13.20 18.24 -23.22
CA PRO A 719 14.46 17.88 -22.57
C PRO A 719 15.65 18.60 -23.20
N ARG A 720 16.70 18.81 -22.40
CA ARG A 720 17.93 19.46 -22.85
C ARG A 720 18.65 18.61 -23.89
N ASN A 721 19.05 19.23 -25.00
CA ASN A 721 19.97 18.66 -25.98
C ASN A 721 21.42 18.95 -25.55
N PHE A 722 22.07 17.96 -24.95
CA PHE A 722 23.43 18.04 -24.43
C PHE A 722 24.48 18.22 -25.52
N THR A 723 24.20 17.84 -26.78
CA THR A 723 25.16 17.96 -27.89
C THR A 723 25.53 19.42 -28.20
N THR A 724 24.61 20.35 -27.91
CA THR A 724 24.83 21.80 -28.09
C THR A 724 25.74 22.41 -27.02
N GLY A 725 25.91 21.74 -25.87
CA GLY A 725 26.62 22.28 -24.72
C GLY A 725 26.00 23.55 -24.11
N ILE A 726 24.75 23.90 -24.45
CA ILE A 726 24.05 25.06 -23.88
C ILE A 726 23.19 24.61 -22.69
N PHE A 727 23.39 25.22 -21.53
CA PHE A 727 22.66 24.94 -20.29
C PHE A 727 22.02 26.20 -19.75
N LYS A 728 20.83 26.07 -19.14
CA LYS A 728 20.03 27.23 -18.71
C LYS A 728 20.64 28.00 -17.54
N PHE A 729 21.23 27.28 -16.58
CA PHE A 729 21.69 27.85 -15.33
C PHE A 729 23.18 27.55 -15.18
N HIS A 730 23.97 28.61 -15.01
CA HIS A 730 25.42 28.55 -14.85
C HIS A 730 25.90 29.74 -14.03
N SER A 731 27.01 29.55 -13.33
CA SER A 731 27.68 30.61 -12.56
C SER A 731 28.72 31.36 -13.38
N THR A 732 29.12 30.85 -14.54
CA THR A 732 30.14 31.43 -15.41
C THR A 732 29.58 32.59 -16.26
N PRO A 733 30.35 33.65 -16.55
CA PRO A 733 29.84 34.84 -17.23
C PRO A 733 29.66 34.68 -18.75
N GLY A 734 28.46 35.06 -19.23
CA GLY A 734 28.06 35.16 -20.65
C GLY A 734 26.81 34.33 -20.99
N ASP A 735 26.00 34.76 -21.95
CA ASP A 735 24.63 34.24 -22.20
C ASP A 735 24.52 32.71 -22.42
N ASP A 736 25.52 32.07 -23.03
CA ASP A 736 25.56 30.62 -23.28
C ASP A 736 26.88 29.99 -22.79
N ALA A 737 27.43 30.51 -21.69
CA ALA A 737 28.68 30.04 -21.12
C ALA A 737 28.57 28.59 -20.59
N LEU A 738 29.68 27.84 -20.63
CA LEU A 738 29.72 26.48 -20.10
C LEU A 738 29.53 26.50 -18.57
N PRO A 739 28.60 25.68 -18.01
CA PRO A 739 28.44 25.57 -16.56
C PRO A 739 29.64 24.88 -15.92
N THR A 740 29.88 25.15 -14.65
CA THR A 740 30.81 24.36 -13.84
C THR A 740 30.23 22.98 -13.51
N ASP A 741 31.08 22.05 -13.09
CA ASP A 741 30.62 20.76 -12.56
C ASP A 741 29.67 20.96 -11.36
N GLN A 742 29.87 22.03 -10.58
CA GLN A 742 28.98 22.37 -9.48
C GLN A 742 27.60 22.87 -9.95
N ASP A 743 27.54 23.69 -10.99
CA ASP A 743 26.26 24.15 -11.54
C ASP A 743 25.41 22.97 -12.03
N LEU A 744 26.04 22.00 -12.70
CA LEU A 744 25.40 20.75 -13.13
C LEU A 744 25.01 19.88 -11.93
N PHE A 745 25.85 19.82 -10.89
CA PHE A 745 25.57 19.08 -9.67
C PHE A 745 24.35 19.63 -8.94
N VAL A 746 24.25 20.95 -8.77
CA VAL A 746 23.07 21.60 -8.19
C VAL A 746 21.84 21.32 -9.05
N THR A 747 21.93 21.52 -10.37
CA THR A 747 20.81 21.28 -11.30
C THR A 747 20.28 19.85 -11.24
N ILE A 748 21.16 18.84 -11.21
CA ILE A 748 20.75 17.42 -11.13
C ILE A 748 20.17 17.10 -9.76
N SER A 749 20.77 17.62 -8.68
CA SER A 749 20.31 17.33 -7.32
C SER A 749 18.95 17.95 -7.02
N HIS A 750 18.75 19.18 -7.49
CA HIS A 750 17.54 19.95 -7.31
C HIS A 750 16.44 19.56 -8.32
N GLY A 751 16.84 19.10 -9.51
CA GLY A 751 15.96 19.02 -10.67
C GLY A 751 15.58 20.43 -11.16
N LEU A 752 14.65 20.48 -12.11
CA LEU A 752 14.09 21.75 -12.60
C LEU A 752 12.60 21.79 -12.29
N TRP A 753 12.23 22.62 -11.33
CA TRP A 753 10.87 22.72 -10.81
C TRP A 753 9.86 23.18 -11.87
N GLY A 754 8.64 22.64 -11.80
CA GLY A 754 7.62 22.90 -12.81
C GLY A 754 8.00 22.41 -14.21
N THR A 755 8.89 21.42 -14.30
CA THR A 755 9.27 20.72 -15.53
C THR A 755 9.26 19.20 -15.31
N PRO A 756 9.39 18.40 -16.37
CA PRO A 756 9.59 16.94 -16.27
C PRO A 756 10.91 16.48 -15.63
N MET A 757 11.87 17.37 -15.34
CA MET A 757 13.18 16.99 -14.80
C MET A 757 13.13 16.90 -13.26
N PRO A 758 13.12 15.69 -12.67
CA PRO A 758 12.99 15.55 -11.24
C PRO A 758 14.30 15.80 -10.50
N PRO A 759 14.24 16.02 -9.18
CA PRO A 759 15.41 15.99 -8.32
C PRO A 759 16.02 14.59 -8.21
N TRP A 760 17.36 14.53 -8.18
CA TRP A 760 18.14 13.30 -7.99
C TRP A 760 19.03 13.35 -6.74
N TYR A 761 18.59 14.03 -5.68
CA TYR A 761 19.29 14.04 -4.38
C TYR A 761 19.36 12.66 -3.70
N ASP A 762 18.52 11.72 -4.13
CA ASP A 762 18.34 10.39 -3.57
C ASP A 762 19.31 9.33 -4.14
N ILE A 763 20.24 9.75 -4.99
CA ILE A 763 21.41 8.97 -5.43
C ILE A 763 22.70 9.60 -4.89
N SER A 764 23.78 8.81 -4.80
CA SER A 764 25.02 9.26 -4.14
C SER A 764 25.65 10.46 -4.86
N ALA A 765 26.41 11.28 -4.13
CA ALA A 765 27.14 12.39 -4.72
C ALA A 765 28.13 11.91 -5.81
N GLU A 766 28.74 10.75 -5.59
CA GLU A 766 29.60 10.08 -6.59
C GLU A 766 28.84 9.73 -7.86
N GLN A 767 27.64 9.14 -7.77
CA GLN A 767 26.81 8.81 -8.93
C GLN A 767 26.38 10.07 -9.70
N ARG A 768 26.03 11.14 -8.98
CA ARG A 768 25.71 12.45 -9.59
C ARG A 768 26.93 13.04 -10.31
N MET A 769 28.11 13.00 -9.70
CA MET A 769 29.32 13.49 -10.36
C MET A 769 29.71 12.64 -11.56
N ALA A 770 29.57 11.31 -11.45
CA ALA A 770 29.82 10.38 -12.54
C ALA A 770 28.95 10.68 -13.77
N VAL A 771 27.64 10.86 -13.57
CA VAL A 771 26.73 11.18 -14.69
C VAL A 771 27.02 12.56 -15.29
N ILE A 772 27.49 13.52 -14.50
CA ILE A 772 27.93 14.83 -15.01
C ILE A 772 29.12 14.66 -15.97
N GLN A 773 30.14 13.91 -15.56
CA GLN A 773 31.30 13.66 -16.42
C GLN A 773 30.89 12.94 -17.71
N PHE A 774 29.93 12.02 -17.65
CA PHE A 774 29.37 11.36 -18.83
C PHE A 774 28.59 12.33 -19.72
N ILE A 775 27.73 13.19 -19.17
CA ILE A 775 26.96 14.19 -19.93
C ILE A 775 27.89 15.13 -20.72
N LYS A 776 29.03 15.50 -20.15
CA LYS A 776 30.02 16.36 -20.82
C LYS A 776 30.62 15.72 -22.09
N THR A 777 30.54 14.40 -22.24
CA THR A 777 31.05 13.71 -23.44
C THR A 777 30.21 13.96 -24.70
N PHE A 778 28.95 14.42 -24.56
CA PHE A 778 28.07 14.66 -25.70
C PHE A 778 28.43 15.91 -26.53
N SER A 779 29.26 16.82 -26.02
CA SER A 779 29.59 18.07 -26.72
C SER A 779 31.09 18.34 -26.78
N MET A 780 31.57 18.73 -27.96
CA MET A 780 32.97 19.13 -28.16
C MET A 780 33.32 20.46 -27.51
N ARG A 781 32.32 21.27 -27.09
CA ARG A 781 32.56 22.56 -26.40
C ARG A 781 33.41 22.37 -25.15
N TRP A 782 33.20 21.30 -24.40
CA TRP A 782 33.97 20.96 -23.20
C TRP A 782 35.46 20.70 -23.44
N LEU A 783 35.86 20.45 -24.70
CA LEU A 783 37.26 20.25 -25.11
C LEU A 783 37.85 21.47 -25.81
N THR A 784 37.01 22.38 -26.32
CA THR A 784 37.42 23.45 -27.24
C THR A 784 37.28 24.85 -26.64
N GLU A 785 36.43 25.03 -25.64
CA GLU A 785 36.23 26.29 -24.95
C GLU A 785 36.87 26.29 -23.56
N GLU A 786 37.47 27.42 -23.20
CA GLU A 786 37.97 27.64 -21.85
C GLU A 786 36.82 28.02 -20.91
N MET A 787 36.69 27.31 -19.79
CA MET A 787 35.69 27.62 -18.77
C MET A 787 36.15 28.83 -17.95
N LYS A 788 35.40 29.93 -18.04
CA LYS A 788 35.64 31.15 -17.26
C LYS A 788 35.38 30.91 -15.77
N ALA A 789 36.02 31.71 -14.92
CA ALA A 789 35.78 31.67 -13.48
C ALA A 789 34.32 32.03 -13.15
N PRO A 790 33.69 31.37 -12.16
CA PRO A 790 32.36 31.73 -11.67
C PRO A 790 32.28 33.19 -11.22
N LEU A 791 31.15 33.85 -11.50
CA LEU A 791 30.85 35.17 -10.95
C LEU A 791 30.79 35.10 -9.43
N ALA A 792 31.50 36.03 -8.79
CA ALA A 792 31.41 36.22 -7.35
C ALA A 792 30.05 36.84 -7.01
N VAL A 793 29.26 36.14 -6.20
CA VAL A 793 28.02 36.67 -5.65
C VAL A 793 28.35 37.41 -4.36
N PRO A 794 28.20 38.74 -4.29
CA PRO A 794 28.45 39.48 -3.05
C PRO A 794 27.44 39.07 -1.97
N PRO A 795 27.76 39.23 -0.68
CA PRO A 795 26.82 38.97 0.40
C PRO A 795 25.51 39.73 0.17
N GLU A 796 24.38 39.06 0.40
CA GLU A 796 23.06 39.67 0.32
C GLU A 796 22.96 40.83 1.34
N PRO A 797 22.59 42.05 0.90
CA PRO A 797 22.43 43.20 1.79
C PRO A 797 21.18 43.05 2.66
N GLU A 798 21.01 43.93 3.66
CA GLU A 798 19.82 43.94 4.50
C GLU A 798 18.54 44.14 3.67
N VAL A 799 17.52 43.31 3.92
CA VAL A 799 16.21 43.43 3.28
C VAL A 799 15.50 44.66 3.86
N SER A 800 15.40 45.73 3.07
CA SER A 800 14.79 47.01 3.47
C SER A 800 13.72 47.46 2.49
N MET A 801 12.81 48.32 2.95
CA MET A 801 11.80 48.92 2.07
C MET A 801 12.44 49.75 0.95
N GLN A 802 13.57 50.39 1.22
CA GLN A 802 14.32 51.12 0.20
C GLN A 802 14.80 50.18 -0.91
N SER A 803 15.38 49.03 -0.54
CA SER A 803 15.86 48.03 -1.49
C SER A 803 14.72 47.42 -2.32
N ILE A 804 13.59 47.08 -1.68
CA ILE A 804 12.40 46.58 -2.39
C ILE A 804 11.84 47.63 -3.36
N ASN A 805 11.72 48.89 -2.94
CA ASN A 805 11.17 49.96 -3.78
C ASN A 805 12.09 50.28 -4.98
N HIS A 806 13.41 50.37 -4.76
CA HIS A 806 14.36 50.59 -5.84
C HIS A 806 14.38 49.39 -6.81
N GLY A 807 14.31 48.17 -6.26
CA GLY A 807 14.16 46.94 -7.03
C GLY A 807 12.92 46.93 -7.91
N HIS A 808 11.79 47.40 -7.39
CA HIS A 808 10.54 47.54 -8.15
C HIS A 808 10.69 48.53 -9.32
N GLU A 809 11.32 49.69 -9.12
CA GLU A 809 11.56 50.68 -10.19
C GLU A 809 12.42 50.10 -11.32
N LEU A 810 13.51 49.42 -10.95
CA LEU A 810 14.39 48.73 -11.89
C LEU A 810 13.67 47.60 -12.63
N TYR A 811 12.92 46.79 -11.89
CA TYR A 811 12.13 45.68 -12.43
C TYR A 811 11.09 46.15 -13.44
N SER A 812 10.34 47.20 -13.10
CA SER A 812 9.32 47.80 -13.98
C SER A 812 9.93 48.29 -15.29
N THR A 813 11.15 48.83 -15.22
CA THR A 813 11.85 49.37 -16.38
C THR A 813 12.46 48.29 -17.27
N ILE A 814 12.99 47.21 -16.69
CA ILE A 814 13.86 46.25 -17.39
C ILE A 814 13.20 44.88 -17.57
N CYS A 815 12.49 44.39 -16.55
CA CYS A 815 12.00 43.01 -16.47
C CYS A 815 10.51 42.88 -16.85
N ALA A 816 9.69 43.89 -16.53
CA ALA A 816 8.23 43.83 -16.69
C ALA A 816 7.77 43.65 -18.14
N PHE A 817 8.57 44.05 -19.13
CA PHE A 817 8.25 43.83 -20.54
C PHE A 817 8.06 42.33 -20.88
N CYS A 818 8.80 41.45 -20.21
CA CYS A 818 8.67 40.00 -20.34
C CYS A 818 7.87 39.40 -19.18
N HIS A 819 8.12 39.81 -17.94
CA HIS A 819 7.56 39.16 -16.76
C HIS A 819 6.25 39.77 -16.25
N GLY A 820 5.79 40.89 -16.83
CA GLY A 820 4.63 41.65 -16.35
C GLY A 820 4.94 42.49 -15.12
N GLU A 821 4.17 43.55 -14.87
CA GLU A 821 4.39 44.48 -13.73
C GLU A 821 4.31 43.78 -12.36
N ASN A 822 3.42 42.79 -12.24
CA ASN A 822 3.22 42.03 -11.00
C ASN A 822 4.03 40.72 -10.95
N GLY A 823 4.88 40.47 -11.96
CA GLY A 823 5.71 39.28 -12.05
C GLY A 823 4.99 37.97 -12.31
N HIS A 824 3.87 38.00 -13.04
CA HIS A 824 3.10 36.80 -13.42
C HIS A 824 3.63 36.07 -14.67
N GLY A 825 4.71 36.56 -15.28
CA GLY A 825 5.24 36.01 -16.52
C GLY A 825 4.39 36.34 -17.75
N ASP A 826 3.53 37.36 -17.67
CA ASP A 826 2.51 37.73 -18.65
C ASP A 826 2.78 39.08 -19.33
N GLY A 827 4.05 39.50 -19.37
CA GLY A 827 4.47 40.74 -20.03
C GLY A 827 4.16 40.75 -21.54
N VAL A 828 4.18 41.94 -22.14
CA VAL A 828 3.80 42.15 -23.55
C VAL A 828 4.59 41.24 -24.52
N ALA A 829 5.85 40.93 -24.21
CA ALA A 829 6.66 40.02 -25.03
C ALA A 829 6.43 38.53 -24.75
N ALA A 830 5.83 38.14 -23.62
CA ALA A 830 5.81 36.77 -23.12
C ALA A 830 5.27 35.75 -24.13
N ALA A 831 4.19 36.10 -24.84
CA ALA A 831 3.52 35.17 -25.76
C ALA A 831 4.35 34.78 -27.01
N GLY A 832 5.38 35.57 -27.36
CA GLY A 832 6.17 35.40 -28.58
C GLY A 832 7.59 34.86 -28.37
N LEU A 833 8.00 34.60 -27.14
CA LEU A 833 9.37 34.20 -26.84
C LEU A 833 9.63 32.73 -27.23
N THR A 834 10.76 32.50 -27.91
CA THR A 834 11.24 31.18 -28.28
C THR A 834 12.68 30.97 -27.83
N ASP A 835 13.01 29.76 -27.41
CA ASP A 835 14.40 29.37 -27.18
C ASP A 835 15.18 29.21 -28.49
N THR A 836 16.49 29.04 -28.38
CA THR A 836 17.40 28.83 -29.53
C THR A 836 17.09 27.56 -30.33
N TRP A 837 16.25 26.66 -29.80
CA TRP A 837 15.78 25.45 -30.46
C TRP A 837 14.38 25.61 -31.08
N GLY A 838 13.80 26.81 -31.04
CA GLY A 838 12.49 27.12 -31.62
C GLY A 838 11.30 26.67 -30.78
N ASN A 839 11.50 26.25 -29.52
CA ASN A 839 10.40 25.95 -28.62
C ASN A 839 9.92 27.22 -27.93
N GLN A 840 8.62 27.33 -27.72
CA GLN A 840 8.05 28.41 -26.93
C GLN A 840 8.58 28.38 -25.49
N VAL A 841 8.99 29.53 -24.98
CA VAL A 841 9.40 29.70 -23.58
C VAL A 841 8.52 30.74 -22.91
N MET A 842 8.13 30.43 -21.67
CA MET A 842 7.34 31.34 -20.85
C MET A 842 8.26 31.93 -19.78
N PRO A 843 8.26 33.27 -19.62
CA PRO A 843 8.87 33.92 -18.46
C PRO A 843 8.31 33.34 -17.15
N ALA A 844 9.13 33.32 -16.11
CA ALA A 844 8.72 32.78 -14.82
C ALA A 844 7.68 33.68 -14.14
N ASP A 845 6.66 33.06 -13.56
CA ASP A 845 5.76 33.67 -12.59
C ASP A 845 6.40 33.59 -11.20
N TYR A 846 6.81 34.73 -10.66
CA TYR A 846 7.48 34.86 -9.36
C TYR A 846 6.52 34.75 -8.18
N THR A 847 5.21 34.80 -8.43
CA THR A 847 4.19 34.60 -7.39
C THR A 847 3.87 33.13 -7.18
N LEU A 848 4.32 32.22 -8.05
CA LEU A 848 4.03 30.80 -7.92
C LEU A 848 5.02 30.07 -6.99
N PRO A 849 4.56 29.08 -6.22
CA PRO A 849 5.42 28.30 -5.34
C PRO A 849 6.32 27.31 -6.08
N ALA A 850 7.40 26.87 -5.42
CA ALA A 850 8.26 25.77 -5.85
C ALA A 850 7.51 24.59 -6.50
N GLY A 851 7.94 24.24 -7.70
CA GLY A 851 7.41 23.09 -8.45
C GLY A 851 6.12 23.36 -9.22
N ALA A 852 5.48 24.52 -9.04
CA ALA A 852 4.31 24.91 -9.83
C ALA A 852 4.70 25.10 -11.31
N PRO A 853 3.87 24.64 -12.27
CA PRO A 853 4.06 24.92 -13.68
C PRO A 853 4.16 26.44 -13.94
N GLY A 854 5.14 26.87 -14.74
CA GLY A 854 5.37 28.30 -15.01
C GLY A 854 6.16 29.06 -13.94
N GLY A 855 6.35 28.50 -12.74
CA GLY A 855 7.15 29.14 -11.68
C GLY A 855 8.67 29.05 -11.89
N VAL A 856 9.41 29.61 -10.94
CA VAL A 856 10.88 29.64 -10.89
C VAL A 856 11.46 28.21 -10.80
N LYS A 857 12.51 27.93 -11.60
CA LYS A 857 13.03 26.56 -11.81
C LYS A 857 13.99 26.07 -10.72
N LEU A 858 14.74 26.98 -10.09
CA LEU A 858 15.72 26.69 -9.02
C LEU A 858 15.31 27.29 -7.67
N GLY A 859 14.02 27.60 -7.51
CA GLY A 859 13.46 28.20 -6.30
C GLY A 859 13.72 29.68 -6.12
N HIS A 860 13.23 30.21 -5.00
CA HIS A 860 13.27 31.66 -4.68
C HIS A 860 14.50 32.06 -3.87
N ASP A 861 15.51 31.20 -3.82
CA ASP A 861 16.79 31.49 -3.19
C ASP A 861 17.48 32.70 -3.85
N GLY A 862 17.92 33.65 -3.02
CA GLY A 862 18.50 34.90 -3.49
C GLY A 862 19.73 34.72 -4.38
N ARG A 863 20.58 33.72 -4.12
CA ARG A 863 21.78 33.46 -4.92
C ARG A 863 21.43 32.97 -6.32
N HIS A 864 20.44 32.08 -6.44
CA HIS A 864 20.00 31.60 -7.76
C HIS A 864 19.35 32.71 -8.58
N LEU A 865 18.49 33.52 -7.97
CA LEU A 865 17.87 34.67 -8.63
C LEU A 865 18.92 35.69 -9.07
N PHE A 866 19.90 36.00 -8.20
CA PHE A 866 21.00 36.90 -8.52
C PHE A 866 21.80 36.42 -9.75
N LEU A 867 22.19 35.15 -9.78
CA LEU A 867 22.93 34.59 -10.91
C LEU A 867 22.10 34.56 -12.19
N ALA A 868 20.81 34.25 -12.12
CA ALA A 868 19.93 34.25 -13.29
C ALA A 868 19.79 35.65 -13.91
N VAL A 869 19.73 36.71 -13.08
CA VAL A 869 19.70 38.10 -13.58
C VAL A 869 21.06 38.50 -14.16
N MET A 870 22.16 38.18 -13.47
CA MET A 870 23.50 38.57 -13.92
C MET A 870 23.93 37.87 -15.20
N ASN A 871 23.70 36.56 -15.31
CA ASN A 871 24.15 35.73 -16.43
C ASN A 871 23.10 35.51 -17.52
N GLY A 872 21.85 35.89 -17.27
CA GLY A 872 20.73 35.50 -18.13
C GLY A 872 20.37 34.03 -17.95
N VAL A 873 19.54 33.50 -18.85
CA VAL A 873 19.16 32.09 -18.87
C VAL A 873 19.51 31.49 -20.23
N GLY A 874 20.52 30.61 -20.23
CA GLY A 874 21.11 30.07 -21.45
C GLY A 874 20.12 29.41 -22.41
N GLY A 875 20.29 29.72 -23.70
CA GLY A 875 19.42 29.33 -24.79
C GLY A 875 18.03 29.96 -24.77
N THR A 876 17.75 30.94 -23.91
CA THR A 876 16.47 31.66 -23.88
C THR A 876 16.65 33.14 -24.22
N PRO A 877 15.56 33.89 -24.52
CA PRO A 877 15.65 35.32 -24.76
C PRO A 877 15.96 36.18 -23.52
N MET A 878 16.25 35.60 -22.34
CA MET A 878 16.61 36.35 -21.13
C MET A 878 18.12 36.65 -21.15
N PRO A 879 18.55 37.90 -21.42
CA PRO A 879 19.96 38.25 -21.57
C PRO A 879 20.66 38.39 -20.20
N ALA A 880 21.98 38.37 -20.22
CA ALA A 880 22.80 38.79 -19.08
C ALA A 880 22.67 40.30 -18.80
N PHE A 881 22.36 40.68 -17.57
CA PHE A 881 22.31 42.09 -17.15
C PHE A 881 23.58 42.56 -16.42
N ALA A 882 24.62 41.73 -16.33
CA ALA A 882 25.88 42.08 -15.66
C ALA A 882 26.57 43.36 -16.20
N THR A 883 26.26 43.79 -17.42
CA THR A 883 26.79 45.03 -18.01
C THR A 883 25.91 46.26 -17.77
N ASN A 884 24.65 46.04 -17.36
CA ASN A 884 23.61 47.08 -17.28
C ASN A 884 23.19 47.38 -15.84
N LEU A 885 23.38 46.43 -14.93
CA LEU A 885 23.02 46.54 -13.52
C LEU A 885 24.26 46.33 -12.65
N SER A 886 24.41 47.14 -11.60
CA SER A 886 25.42 46.88 -10.57
C SER A 886 24.98 45.71 -9.69
N PRO A 887 25.91 45.05 -8.95
CA PRO A 887 25.54 43.99 -8.03
C PRO A 887 24.52 44.43 -6.95
N GLN A 888 24.53 45.70 -6.54
CA GLN A 888 23.53 46.22 -5.60
C GLN A 888 22.15 46.32 -6.27
N ASP A 889 22.09 46.82 -7.50
CA ASP A 889 20.84 46.93 -8.26
C ASP A 889 20.18 45.55 -8.46
N VAL A 890 20.99 44.52 -8.72
CA VAL A 890 20.49 43.14 -8.85
C VAL A 890 19.94 42.63 -7.52
N TRP A 891 20.61 42.89 -6.39
CA TRP A 891 20.07 42.51 -5.08
C TRP A 891 18.75 43.22 -4.76
N ASP A 892 18.62 44.49 -5.11
CA ASP A 892 17.37 45.24 -4.96
C ASP A 892 16.24 44.59 -5.79
N VAL A 893 16.51 44.22 -7.06
CA VAL A 893 15.55 43.47 -7.90
C VAL A 893 15.21 42.10 -7.29
N VAL A 894 16.19 41.39 -6.73
CA VAL A 894 15.97 40.09 -6.07
C VAL A 894 15.05 40.26 -4.85
N HIS A 895 15.27 41.27 -4.00
CA HIS A 895 14.39 41.55 -2.87
C HIS A 895 12.96 41.88 -3.32
N PHE A 896 12.78 42.62 -4.42
CA PHE A 896 11.44 42.84 -4.99
C PHE A 896 10.79 41.52 -5.45
N ILE A 897 11.50 40.67 -6.20
CA ILE A 897 10.99 39.36 -6.66
C ILE A 897 10.60 38.47 -5.47
N GLN A 898 11.44 38.41 -4.44
CA GLN A 898 11.16 37.66 -3.23
C GLN A 898 9.93 38.19 -2.48
N SER A 899 9.73 39.52 -2.45
CA SER A 899 8.56 40.13 -1.84
C SER A 899 7.26 39.70 -2.51
N LEU A 900 7.25 39.53 -3.84
CA LEU A 900 6.10 39.02 -4.58
C LEU A 900 5.72 37.60 -4.12
N ARG A 901 6.71 36.73 -3.92
CA ARG A 901 6.45 35.37 -3.43
C ARG A 901 5.99 35.35 -1.98
N VAL A 902 6.60 36.15 -1.11
CA VAL A 902 6.20 36.26 0.31
C VAL A 902 4.75 36.70 0.42
N GLU A 903 4.35 37.76 -0.30
CA GLU A 903 2.98 38.25 -0.25
C GLU A 903 1.98 37.26 -0.86
N ALA A 904 2.34 36.59 -1.97
CA ALA A 904 1.51 35.52 -2.54
C ALA A 904 1.28 34.36 -1.55
N HIS A 905 2.33 33.91 -0.85
CA HIS A 905 2.23 32.85 0.15
C HIS A 905 1.43 33.31 1.38
N MET A 906 1.63 34.55 1.85
CA MET A 906 0.82 35.10 2.95
C MET A 906 -0.67 35.12 2.61
N ASN A 907 -1.03 35.47 1.38
CA ASN A 907 -2.41 35.41 0.89
C ASN A 907 -2.96 33.97 0.84
N GLU A 908 -2.13 32.98 0.53
CA GLU A 908 -2.48 31.55 0.60
C GLU A 908 -2.73 31.11 2.06
N LEU A 909 -1.84 31.47 2.99
CA LEU A 909 -1.96 31.15 4.41
C LEU A 909 -3.20 31.81 5.05
N GLN A 910 -3.49 33.06 4.71
CA GLN A 910 -4.69 33.76 5.16
C GLN A 910 -5.97 33.10 4.64
N ARG A 911 -6.00 32.71 3.35
CA ARG A 911 -7.11 31.90 2.80
C ARG A 911 -7.25 30.55 3.49
N ALA A 912 -6.14 29.97 3.95
CA ALA A 912 -6.13 28.76 4.77
C ALA A 912 -6.46 29.00 6.27
N GLY A 913 -6.78 30.23 6.66
CA GLY A 913 -7.28 30.59 7.98
C GLY A 913 -6.24 31.13 8.97
N LEU A 914 -5.04 31.48 8.53
CA LEU A 914 -4.04 32.17 9.35
C LEU A 914 -4.53 33.59 9.70
N SER A 915 -4.47 33.98 10.97
CA SER A 915 -4.93 35.31 11.43
C SER A 915 -4.23 35.79 12.71
N GLY A 916 -4.35 37.09 12.99
CA GLY A 916 -3.84 37.73 14.21
C GLY A 916 -2.30 37.83 14.28
N VAL A 917 -1.75 37.75 15.50
CA VAL A 917 -0.30 37.92 15.79
C VAL A 917 0.58 36.96 14.98
N LYS A 918 0.05 35.78 14.61
CA LYS A 918 0.77 34.76 13.83
C LYS A 918 1.08 35.17 12.40
N VAL A 919 0.39 36.18 11.86
CA VAL A 919 0.61 36.69 10.50
C VAL A 919 1.99 37.32 10.36
N HIS A 920 2.39 38.12 11.35
CA HIS A 920 3.71 38.77 11.36
C HIS A 920 4.84 37.74 11.52
N GLU A 921 4.70 36.81 12.47
CA GLU A 921 5.66 35.72 12.66
C GLU A 921 5.79 34.82 11.43
N ALA A 922 4.68 34.55 10.71
CA ALA A 922 4.70 33.80 9.46
C ALA A 922 5.47 34.55 8.37
N ARG A 923 5.20 35.84 8.16
CA ARG A 923 5.90 36.66 7.16
C ARG A 923 7.40 36.68 7.41
N LEU A 924 7.83 36.90 8.66
CA LEU A 924 9.25 36.89 9.02
C LEU A 924 9.90 35.55 8.68
N LYS A 925 9.24 34.42 9.00
CA LYS A 925 9.77 33.09 8.67
C LYS A 925 9.88 32.85 7.16
N LEU A 926 8.91 33.28 6.38
CA LEU A 926 8.96 33.17 4.92
C LEU A 926 10.16 33.93 4.33
N TRP A 927 10.44 35.14 4.84
CA TRP A 927 11.64 35.87 4.47
C TRP A 927 12.92 35.14 4.88
N GLN A 928 12.98 34.60 6.10
CA GLN A 928 14.13 33.83 6.58
C GLN A 928 14.38 32.55 5.77
N ASP A 929 13.36 32.00 5.11
CA ASP A 929 13.52 30.81 4.29
C ASP A 929 14.14 31.09 2.90
N ILE A 930 13.90 32.27 2.33
CA ILE A 930 14.31 32.61 0.96
C ILE A 930 15.46 33.63 0.90
N SER A 931 15.65 34.45 1.95
CA SER A 931 16.71 35.46 2.06
C SER A 931 17.74 35.06 3.13
N ALA A 932 19.01 34.95 2.71
CA ALA A 932 20.13 34.67 3.60
C ALA A 932 20.44 35.85 4.52
N ALA A 933 20.15 37.08 4.09
CA ALA A 933 20.22 38.27 4.95
C ALA A 933 19.16 38.22 6.05
N ALA A 934 17.89 37.98 5.70
CA ALA A 934 16.81 37.84 6.68
C ALA A 934 17.05 36.69 7.67
N ALA A 935 17.56 35.55 7.20
CA ALA A 935 17.94 34.41 8.03
C ALA A 935 18.98 34.75 9.11
N LYS A 936 19.85 35.74 8.85
CA LYS A 936 20.87 36.26 9.78
C LYS A 936 20.37 37.45 10.62
N GLY A 937 19.09 37.81 10.51
CA GLY A 937 18.48 38.95 11.19
C GLY A 937 18.58 40.28 10.45
N GLY A 938 19.08 40.29 9.21
CA GLY A 938 19.17 41.48 8.36
C GLY A 938 17.87 41.73 7.59
N ILE A 939 16.81 42.08 8.30
CA ILE A 939 15.52 42.48 7.72
C ILE A 939 14.89 43.62 8.52
N GLU A 940 14.57 44.72 7.84
CA GLU A 940 14.01 45.93 8.42
C GLU A 940 12.60 45.67 8.99
N ALA A 941 12.30 46.25 10.16
CA ALA A 941 11.00 46.08 10.83
C ALA A 941 9.80 46.56 9.99
N ALA A 942 9.99 47.53 9.08
CA ALA A 942 8.94 48.01 8.18
C ALA A 942 8.55 47.00 7.08
N VAL A 943 9.44 46.03 6.78
CA VAL A 943 9.20 44.95 5.83
C VAL A 943 8.45 43.78 6.50
N GLN A 944 8.58 43.64 7.83
CA GLN A 944 7.93 42.61 8.64
C GLN A 944 6.47 42.96 8.95
#